data_AF-U2KRD7-F1
#
_entry.id   AF-U2KRD7-F1
#
_cell.length_a   1.000
_cell.length_b   1.000
_cell.length_c   1.000
_cell.angle_alpha   90.00
_cell.angle_beta   90.00
_cell.angle_gamma   90.00
#
_symmetry.space_group_name_H-M   'P 1'
#
loop_
_entity.id
_entity.type
_entity.pdbx_description
1 polymer ?
#
loop_
_entity_poly.entity_id
_entity_poly.type
_entity_poly.pdbx_seq_one_letter_code
_entity_poly.pdbx_strand_id
1 'polypeptide(L)'
;MQMTLYTADCRGKEDNAIYPHKCIVKSAEDFKAAVARDHVCAAFRNNHRGKERFSASDVDVMDCDNDHSENPDDWITPESLAVILEGVCCAVAPSRHNMKPKGQYTARPRFHVYFPHPEITDADQCRRLKENIHRQFPFFDDGALDAARFIYGNPVDDVIWQEGDVTIDFWFKDRSIPEGSRNNTLSLFAGRVLKRYGISEKSHEIFLEEAAKCSPPLPDEELSKIWRSACTFARKVQKQDGYVPPEEYGNSLKPSDYSDIGQAKILAQEYKNELRFTTATDYLRYNGKYWEESRELAVGAAEEFLDLQLADAKDAVERSFKALCEVGVPEDTIYAGGKTLEKQISADQHDAYTAYISAMAYKAFVMKRRDMKYIVSALQAAKPLLLSKPSDLDRDEFLLNCHDGTYDLRTGTRQDFAPDDLITKICSTAPGDTGRELWADFLNTIFLGDAELIAYVQKICGLGAIGKVYMEAVIISYGEGANGKSTFWNTIAWALGSYAGSISADALAAGCRRNVKPEIAEVKGKRLLIAAELEEGMRLSTATVKQLCSTDPIKGEKKYKEPFDFTPSHTLVLYTNHLPKVGAMDRGIWRRLIVIPFNAVISGAGDIKNYAGHLQKHAGQYALRWIIEGAQKAIAENYHLKRPKCVEDAINRYRSDSDWLAHFLEECCEIGADHHEKSGAFYSAYRAYCARTGDFIRSTTDFYNALEQRGFKREKRRDGRFVTGVRLAEEDDV
;
A
#
# COMPACT_ATOMS: atom_id res chain seq x y z
N MET A 1 -23.62 6.26 3.08
CA MET A 1 -23.11 7.34 3.96
C MET A 1 -23.67 7.20 5.39
N GLN A 2 -22.93 7.55 6.45
CA GLN A 2 -23.43 7.57 7.86
C GLN A 2 -22.83 8.76 8.61
N MET A 3 -23.63 9.43 9.46
CA MET A 3 -23.17 10.46 10.40
C MET A 3 -23.97 10.45 11.71
N THR A 4 -23.45 11.12 12.74
CA THR A 4 -24.08 11.20 14.06
C THR A 4 -24.40 12.66 14.41
N LEU A 5 -25.68 12.96 14.65
CA LEU A 5 -26.14 14.24 15.18
C LEU A 5 -26.62 14.09 16.62
N TYR A 6 -26.53 15.15 17.42
CA TYR A 6 -27.00 15.17 18.80
C TYR A 6 -28.09 16.23 18.95
N THR A 7 -29.32 15.80 19.26
CA THR A 7 -30.50 16.68 19.29
C THR A 7 -30.91 17.04 20.72
N ALA A 8 -31.53 18.20 20.88
CA ALA A 8 -32.09 18.68 22.14
C ALA A 8 -33.56 18.28 22.34
N ASP A 9 -34.03 18.34 23.58
CA ASP A 9 -35.46 18.19 23.94
C ASP A 9 -36.33 19.39 23.53
N CYS A 10 -35.72 20.48 23.07
CA CYS A 10 -36.38 21.73 22.74
C CYS A 10 -35.97 22.22 21.35
N ARG A 11 -36.73 23.19 20.82
CA ARG A 11 -36.49 23.83 19.52
C ARG A 11 -36.54 25.34 19.67
N GLY A 12 -35.63 26.05 18.99
CA GLY A 12 -35.55 27.50 18.99
C GLY A 12 -34.94 28.12 20.25
N LYS A 13 -34.17 27.37 21.05
CA LYS A 13 -33.55 27.89 22.28
C LYS A 13 -32.03 27.95 22.15
N GLU A 14 -31.51 29.11 21.77
CA GLU A 14 -30.07 29.33 21.55
C GLU A 14 -29.21 29.09 22.80
N ASP A 15 -29.72 29.48 23.96
CA ASP A 15 -29.05 29.29 25.26
C ASP A 15 -29.04 27.81 25.72
N ASN A 16 -29.73 26.90 25.00
CA ASN A 16 -29.68 25.49 25.32
C ASN A 16 -28.30 24.91 24.99
N ALA A 17 -27.64 24.38 26.01
CA ALA A 17 -26.35 23.71 25.87
C ALA A 17 -26.43 22.19 25.99
N ILE A 18 -27.63 21.60 26.20
CA ILE A 18 -27.80 20.17 26.48
C ILE A 18 -28.40 19.45 25.27
N TYR A 19 -27.70 18.43 24.76
CA TYR A 19 -28.06 17.66 23.57
C TYR A 19 -27.99 16.14 23.86
N PRO A 20 -28.97 15.57 24.58
CA PRO A 20 -28.86 14.22 25.14
C PRO A 20 -29.16 13.10 24.13
N HIS A 21 -29.78 13.42 22.99
CA HIS A 21 -30.29 12.41 22.06
C HIS A 21 -29.31 12.17 20.92
N LYS A 22 -28.61 11.04 20.94
CA LYS A 22 -27.77 10.58 19.84
C LYS A 22 -28.62 10.06 18.68
N CYS A 23 -28.50 10.69 17.51
CA CYS A 23 -29.19 10.33 16.28
C CYS A 23 -28.16 9.81 15.27
N ILE A 24 -28.17 8.50 15.01
CA ILE A 24 -27.36 7.91 13.93
C ILE A 24 -28.15 8.05 12.64
N VAL A 25 -27.65 8.86 11.72
CA VAL A 25 -28.32 9.21 10.47
C VAL A 25 -27.75 8.35 9.33
N LYS A 26 -28.60 7.53 8.71
CA LYS A 26 -28.22 6.62 7.62
C LYS A 26 -29.03 6.82 6.32
N SER A 27 -30.10 7.60 6.37
CA SER A 27 -30.91 7.94 5.21
C SER A 27 -31.36 9.40 5.23
N ALA A 28 -31.95 9.85 4.12
CA ALA A 28 -32.58 11.15 4.02
C ALA A 28 -33.71 11.35 5.05
N GLU A 29 -34.47 10.30 5.37
CA GLU A 29 -35.55 10.32 6.37
C GLU A 29 -35.00 10.49 7.78
N ASP A 30 -33.95 9.74 8.15
CA ASP A 30 -33.26 9.93 9.43
C ASP A 30 -32.73 11.36 9.56
N PHE A 31 -32.19 11.89 8.46
CA PHE A 31 -31.62 13.23 8.40
C PHE A 31 -32.70 14.29 8.59
N LYS A 32 -33.83 14.19 7.86
CA LYS A 32 -35.02 15.06 8.04
C LYS A 32 -35.51 15.05 9.49
N ALA A 33 -35.59 13.87 10.11
CA ALA A 33 -36.02 13.75 11.51
C ALA A 33 -35.05 14.41 12.49
N ALA A 34 -33.74 14.31 12.27
CA ALA A 34 -32.73 14.92 13.12
C ALA A 34 -32.70 16.45 12.99
N VAL A 35 -32.68 17.00 11.77
CA VAL A 35 -32.59 18.45 11.53
C VAL A 35 -33.87 19.21 11.88
N ALA A 36 -34.99 18.51 12.11
CA ALA A 36 -36.23 19.11 12.61
C ALA A 36 -36.11 19.62 14.07
N ARG A 37 -35.05 19.23 14.79
CA ARG A 37 -34.76 19.62 16.18
C ARG A 37 -33.46 20.43 16.27
N ASP A 38 -33.34 21.25 17.31
CA ASP A 38 -32.08 21.94 17.61
C ASP A 38 -30.99 20.90 17.86
N HIS A 39 -29.84 21.04 17.22
CA HIS A 39 -28.81 20.01 17.25
C HIS A 39 -27.38 20.53 17.10
N VAL A 40 -26.44 19.63 17.39
CA VAL A 40 -25.00 19.81 17.19
C VAL A 40 -24.42 18.57 16.50
N CYS A 41 -23.26 18.74 15.87
CA CYS A 41 -22.59 17.70 15.08
C CYS A 41 -21.53 16.91 15.87
N ALA A 42 -21.38 17.14 17.17
CA ALA A 42 -20.35 16.51 17.98
C ALA A 42 -20.89 15.98 19.31
N ALA A 43 -20.24 14.93 19.80
CA ALA A 43 -20.42 14.39 21.13
C ALA A 43 -19.71 15.28 22.16
N PHE A 44 -20.40 15.58 23.26
CA PHE A 44 -19.83 16.33 24.38
C PHE A 44 -19.97 15.58 25.70
N ARG A 45 -18.97 15.68 26.57
CA ARG A 45 -19.01 15.14 27.94
C ARG A 45 -20.20 15.73 28.69
N ASN A 46 -20.98 14.86 29.34
CA ASN A 46 -22.25 15.19 30.01
C ASN A 46 -23.32 15.80 29.10
N ASN A 47 -23.26 15.52 27.79
CA ASN A 47 -24.16 16.05 26.76
C ASN A 47 -24.19 17.59 26.70
N HIS A 48 -23.18 18.25 27.26
CA HIS A 48 -23.13 19.70 27.40
C HIS A 48 -22.16 20.30 26.38
N ARG A 49 -22.70 21.01 25.38
CA ARG A 49 -21.95 21.66 24.30
C ARG A 49 -20.84 22.57 24.84
N GLY A 50 -19.64 22.46 24.27
CA GLY A 50 -18.51 23.35 24.54
C GLY A 50 -17.17 22.72 24.17
N LYS A 51 -16.22 23.53 23.68
CA LYS A 51 -14.91 23.07 23.20
C LYS A 51 -14.17 22.17 24.20
N GLU A 52 -14.09 22.58 25.46
CA GLU A 52 -13.44 21.82 26.54
C GLU A 52 -14.10 20.48 26.86
N ARG A 53 -15.34 20.28 26.41
CA ARG A 53 -16.14 19.07 26.64
C ARG A 53 -16.25 18.22 25.38
N PHE A 54 -15.65 18.63 24.26
CA PHE A 54 -15.65 17.86 23.02
C PHE A 54 -15.11 16.45 23.25
N SER A 55 -15.77 15.46 22.67
CA SER A 55 -15.40 14.04 22.81
C SER A 55 -15.08 13.43 21.44
N ALA A 56 -15.98 13.56 20.48
CA ALA A 56 -15.80 13.06 19.12
C ALA A 56 -16.80 13.70 18.16
N SER A 57 -16.46 13.73 16.86
CA SER A 57 -17.37 14.06 15.76
C SER A 57 -17.07 13.18 14.55
N ASP A 58 -18.11 12.70 13.86
CA ASP A 58 -18.03 12.04 12.55
C ASP A 58 -18.66 12.87 11.42
N VAL A 59 -18.99 14.14 11.70
CA VAL A 59 -19.58 15.07 10.74
C VAL A 59 -19.28 16.52 11.11
N ASP A 60 -18.97 17.35 10.10
CA ASP A 60 -18.85 18.80 10.27
C ASP A 60 -19.90 19.53 9.44
N VAL A 61 -20.50 20.58 10.02
CA VAL A 61 -21.52 21.41 9.37
C VAL A 61 -20.96 22.77 8.96
N MET A 62 -21.29 23.21 7.74
CA MET A 62 -20.99 24.53 7.18
C MET A 62 -22.28 25.28 6.84
N ASP A 63 -22.28 26.59 7.03
CA ASP A 63 -23.43 27.46 6.79
C ASP A 63 -23.25 28.23 5.48
N CYS A 64 -24.26 28.20 4.61
CA CYS A 64 -24.29 28.99 3.38
C CYS A 64 -25.44 30.00 3.46
N ASP A 65 -25.09 31.26 3.77
CA ASP A 65 -26.06 32.35 3.93
C ASP A 65 -26.23 33.19 2.64
N ASN A 66 -25.38 32.99 1.62
CA ASN A 66 -25.33 33.77 0.37
C ASN A 66 -25.18 35.28 0.61
N ASP A 67 -24.37 35.65 1.60
CA ASP A 67 -24.10 37.05 1.96
C ASP A 67 -22.95 37.64 1.12
N HIS A 68 -22.28 36.84 0.28
CA HIS A 68 -21.16 37.26 -0.59
C HIS A 68 -21.58 38.04 -1.84
N SER A 69 -22.86 37.99 -2.26
CA SER A 69 -23.38 38.75 -3.40
C SER A 69 -24.87 39.09 -3.24
N GLU A 70 -25.27 40.27 -3.73
CA GLU A 70 -26.68 40.66 -3.89
C GLU A 70 -27.28 40.24 -5.24
N ASN A 71 -26.44 39.77 -6.18
CA ASN A 71 -26.90 39.31 -7.49
C ASN A 71 -27.36 37.84 -7.40
N PRO A 72 -28.63 37.54 -7.73
CA PRO A 72 -29.15 36.17 -7.68
C PRO A 72 -28.37 35.14 -8.51
N ASP A 73 -27.71 35.57 -9.59
CA ASP A 73 -26.92 34.68 -10.45
C ASP A 73 -25.62 34.18 -9.77
N ASP A 74 -25.17 34.87 -8.72
CA ASP A 74 -23.97 34.51 -7.95
C ASP A 74 -24.30 33.66 -6.71
N TRP A 75 -25.59 33.43 -6.43
CA TRP A 75 -26.02 32.66 -5.27
C TRP A 75 -25.81 31.17 -5.47
N ILE A 76 -25.25 30.53 -4.46
CA ILE A 76 -25.14 29.08 -4.40
C ILE A 76 -26.50 28.52 -3.96
N THR A 77 -27.09 27.67 -4.77
CA THR A 77 -28.27 26.86 -4.40
C THR A 77 -27.85 25.46 -3.94
N PRO A 78 -28.68 24.76 -3.14
CA PRO A 78 -28.42 23.37 -2.78
C PRO A 78 -28.11 22.45 -3.98
N GLU A 79 -28.80 22.66 -5.11
CA GLU A 79 -28.62 21.88 -6.33
C GLU A 79 -27.28 22.22 -7.02
N SER A 80 -26.94 23.51 -7.13
CA SER A 80 -25.64 23.92 -7.68
C SER A 80 -24.47 23.41 -6.83
N LEU A 81 -24.65 23.35 -5.50
CA LEU A 81 -23.66 22.83 -4.59
C LEU A 81 -23.50 21.31 -4.72
N ALA A 82 -24.60 20.57 -4.90
CA ALA A 82 -24.54 19.13 -5.17
C ALA A 82 -23.74 18.83 -6.45
N VAL A 83 -23.83 19.69 -7.47
CA VAL A 83 -23.00 19.60 -8.68
C VAL A 83 -21.53 19.95 -8.39
N ILE A 84 -21.26 21.00 -7.61
CA ILE A 84 -19.89 21.39 -7.22
C ILE A 84 -19.19 20.26 -6.43
N LEU A 85 -19.97 19.55 -5.60
CA LEU A 85 -19.51 18.49 -4.71
C LEU A 85 -19.76 17.08 -5.28
N GLU A 86 -19.90 16.93 -6.60
CA GLU A 86 -20.18 15.63 -7.23
C GLU A 86 -19.17 14.56 -6.77
N GLY A 87 -19.68 13.44 -6.26
CA GLY A 87 -18.86 12.34 -5.71
C GLY A 87 -18.45 12.48 -4.24
N VAL A 88 -18.72 13.61 -3.58
CA VAL A 88 -18.50 13.79 -2.14
C VAL A 88 -19.75 13.41 -1.35
N CYS A 89 -19.56 12.70 -0.24
CA CYS A 89 -20.60 12.43 0.76
C CYS A 89 -21.00 13.73 1.46
N CYS A 90 -22.24 14.18 1.27
CA CYS A 90 -22.79 15.30 2.02
C CYS A 90 -24.32 15.25 2.12
N ALA A 91 -24.88 15.96 3.10
CA ALA A 91 -26.31 16.24 3.17
C ALA A 91 -26.57 17.73 3.30
N VAL A 92 -27.67 18.22 2.73
CA VAL A 92 -28.04 19.65 2.74
C VAL A 92 -29.44 19.82 3.29
N ALA A 93 -29.59 20.71 4.29
CA ALA A 93 -30.89 21.04 4.88
C ALA A 93 -31.15 22.56 4.81
N PRO A 94 -32.34 23.00 4.36
CA PRO A 94 -32.71 24.41 4.40
C PRO A 94 -32.66 24.99 5.82
N SER A 95 -32.10 26.18 5.95
CA SER A 95 -32.13 26.94 7.21
C SER A 95 -33.54 27.45 7.50
N ARG A 96 -33.85 27.76 8.77
CA ARG A 96 -35.12 28.41 9.16
C ARG A 96 -35.37 29.76 8.45
N HIS A 97 -34.30 30.38 7.95
CA HIS A 97 -34.28 31.63 7.19
C HIS A 97 -34.14 31.45 5.67
N ASN A 98 -34.26 30.22 5.15
CA ASN A 98 -34.25 29.97 3.71
C ASN A 98 -35.36 30.77 3.01
N MET A 99 -35.01 31.52 1.96
CA MET A 99 -35.92 32.37 1.18
C MET A 99 -36.70 33.41 2.02
N LYS A 100 -36.13 33.85 3.16
CA LYS A 100 -36.68 34.93 4.01
C LYS A 100 -35.72 36.11 4.09
N PRO A 101 -36.20 37.36 4.21
CA PRO A 101 -35.34 38.50 4.56
C PRO A 101 -34.70 38.30 5.94
N LYS A 102 -33.42 38.69 6.09
CA LYS A 102 -32.65 38.57 7.35
C LYS A 102 -31.69 39.76 7.45
N GLY A 103 -31.88 40.63 8.44
CA GLY A 103 -31.08 41.85 8.59
C GLY A 103 -31.21 42.78 7.38
N GLN A 104 -30.08 43.17 6.78
CA GLN A 104 -30.03 44.00 5.57
C GLN A 104 -30.26 43.21 4.26
N TYR A 105 -30.28 41.88 4.33
CA TYR A 105 -30.28 41.00 3.17
C TYR A 105 -31.68 40.60 2.73
N THR A 106 -31.92 40.64 1.42
CA THR A 106 -33.15 40.19 0.75
C THR A 106 -33.37 38.67 0.90
N ALA A 107 -34.57 38.21 0.56
CA ALA A 107 -34.90 36.78 0.52
C ALA A 107 -34.00 36.05 -0.47
N ARG A 108 -33.20 35.09 0.03
CA ARG A 108 -32.23 34.30 -0.74
C ARG A 108 -32.09 32.88 -0.18
N PRO A 109 -31.52 31.93 -0.93
CA PRO A 109 -31.28 30.58 -0.44
C PRO A 109 -30.35 30.59 0.77
N ARG A 110 -30.75 29.93 1.86
CA ARG A 110 -29.91 29.74 3.06
C ARG A 110 -30.05 28.33 3.57
N PHE A 111 -28.94 27.64 3.77
CA PHE A 111 -28.93 26.23 4.10
C PHE A 111 -27.66 25.81 4.84
N HIS A 112 -27.74 24.64 5.46
CA HIS A 112 -26.66 23.99 6.20
C HIS A 112 -26.20 22.76 5.43
N VAL A 113 -24.89 22.58 5.32
CA VAL A 113 -24.25 21.46 4.60
C VAL A 113 -23.47 20.63 5.59
N TYR A 114 -23.75 19.34 5.63
CA TYR A 114 -23.19 18.38 6.58
C TYR A 114 -22.25 17.47 5.81
N PHE A 115 -20.99 17.43 6.24
CA PHE A 115 -19.94 16.64 5.64
C PHE A 115 -19.50 15.52 6.58
N PRO A 116 -19.96 14.28 6.35
CA PRO A 116 -19.45 13.14 7.09
C PRO A 116 -17.97 12.92 6.83
N HIS A 117 -17.24 12.53 7.86
CA HIS A 117 -15.82 12.23 7.83
C HIS A 117 -15.49 11.13 8.86
N PRO A 118 -14.30 10.48 8.79
CA PRO A 118 -13.86 9.57 9.85
C PRO A 118 -13.89 10.24 11.22
N GLU A 119 -14.13 9.48 12.29
CA GLU A 119 -14.26 10.02 13.64
C GLU A 119 -13.02 10.86 14.05
N ILE A 120 -13.26 12.12 14.42
CA ILE A 120 -12.28 13.07 14.94
C ILE A 120 -12.53 13.25 16.44
N THR A 121 -11.50 13.04 17.27
CA THR A 121 -11.57 13.16 18.74
C THR A 121 -10.96 14.45 19.29
N ASP A 122 -10.45 15.31 18.40
CA ASP A 122 -9.82 16.59 18.73
C ASP A 122 -10.57 17.75 18.07
N ALA A 123 -11.11 18.68 18.87
CA ALA A 123 -11.87 19.83 18.40
C ALA A 123 -11.07 20.74 17.44
N ASP A 124 -9.73 20.83 17.61
CA ASP A 124 -8.89 21.65 16.73
C ASP A 124 -8.65 20.96 15.37
N GLN A 125 -8.87 19.65 15.25
CA GLN A 125 -8.88 18.97 13.95
C GLN A 125 -10.17 19.24 13.17
N CYS A 126 -11.34 19.23 13.81
CA CYS A 126 -12.61 19.65 13.18
C CYS A 126 -12.52 21.11 12.69
N ARG A 127 -11.99 22.02 13.53
CA ARG A 127 -11.75 23.41 13.12
C ARG A 127 -10.88 23.49 11.85
N ARG A 128 -9.74 22.78 11.83
CA ARG A 128 -8.84 22.76 10.65
C ARG A 128 -9.53 22.21 9.41
N LEU A 129 -10.38 21.19 9.56
CA LEU A 129 -11.15 20.67 8.44
C LEU A 129 -12.10 21.74 7.88
N LYS A 130 -12.86 22.41 8.75
CA LYS A 130 -13.75 23.51 8.35
C LYS A 130 -13.01 24.69 7.72
N GLU A 131 -11.85 25.07 8.26
CA GLU A 131 -10.97 26.09 7.67
C GLU A 131 -10.51 25.72 6.26
N ASN A 132 -10.18 24.44 6.02
CA ASN A 132 -9.82 23.94 4.70
C ASN A 132 -11.02 23.95 3.73
N ILE A 133 -12.21 23.56 4.20
CA ILE A 133 -13.45 23.63 3.41
C ILE A 133 -13.73 25.08 3.01
N HIS A 134 -13.67 26.02 3.94
CA HIS A 134 -13.89 27.44 3.67
C HIS A 134 -12.83 28.02 2.72
N ARG A 135 -11.55 27.63 2.86
CA ARG A 135 -10.50 28.07 1.92
C ARG A 135 -10.79 27.64 0.48
N GLN A 136 -11.32 26.44 0.28
CA GLN A 136 -11.68 25.95 -1.04
C GLN A 136 -13.00 26.54 -1.55
N PHE A 137 -13.93 26.83 -0.64
CA PHE A 137 -15.27 27.31 -0.93
C PHE A 137 -15.57 28.58 -0.10
N PRO A 138 -15.05 29.75 -0.52
CA PRO A 138 -15.13 30.99 0.26
C PRO A 138 -16.56 31.53 0.46
N PHE A 139 -17.56 30.95 -0.19
CA PHE A 139 -18.98 31.32 -0.03
C PHE A 139 -19.62 30.77 1.26
N PHE A 140 -18.96 29.86 1.98
CA PHE A 140 -19.41 29.43 3.31
C PHE A 140 -19.07 30.47 4.39
N ASP A 141 -19.93 30.59 5.40
CA ASP A 141 -19.77 31.49 6.55
C ASP A 141 -18.50 31.15 7.36
N ASP A 142 -17.63 32.13 7.57
CA ASP A 142 -16.40 32.03 8.36
C ASP A 142 -16.63 32.22 9.86
N GLY A 143 -17.84 32.67 10.28
CA GLY A 143 -18.26 32.80 11.67
C GLY A 143 -18.60 31.46 12.35
N ALA A 144 -18.52 30.33 11.64
CA ALA A 144 -19.04 29.02 12.05
C ALA A 144 -17.99 27.88 12.05
N LEU A 145 -16.70 28.22 12.16
CA LEU A 145 -15.59 27.26 11.97
C LEU A 145 -15.21 26.46 13.22
N ASP A 146 -15.91 26.60 14.35
CA ASP A 146 -15.64 25.80 15.55
C ASP A 146 -16.36 24.44 15.54
N ALA A 147 -15.85 23.51 16.34
CA ALA A 147 -16.35 22.14 16.48
C ALA A 147 -17.64 22.03 17.33
N ALA A 148 -18.14 23.14 17.87
CA ALA A 148 -19.32 23.20 18.73
C ALA A 148 -20.45 24.05 18.12
N ARG A 149 -20.48 24.18 16.79
CA ARG A 149 -21.51 24.95 16.07
C ARG A 149 -22.91 24.45 16.42
N PHE A 150 -23.76 25.41 16.79
CA PHE A 150 -25.19 25.24 17.01
C PHE A 150 -25.96 25.26 15.69
N ILE A 151 -26.96 24.40 15.54
CA ILE A 151 -27.93 24.53 14.45
C ILE A 151 -29.36 24.54 14.99
N TYR A 152 -30.12 25.53 14.56
CA TYR A 152 -31.55 25.64 14.86
C TYR A 152 -32.35 24.57 14.12
N GLY A 153 -33.22 23.87 14.82
CA GLY A 153 -34.11 22.87 14.23
C GLY A 153 -35.13 23.50 13.28
N ASN A 154 -35.22 22.94 12.08
CA ASN A 154 -36.15 23.39 11.04
C ASN A 154 -36.82 22.18 10.40
N PRO A 155 -38.09 21.88 10.71
CA PRO A 155 -38.83 20.85 9.98
C PRO A 155 -38.96 21.24 8.52
N VAL A 156 -38.45 20.38 7.64
CA VAL A 156 -38.40 20.62 6.19
C VAL A 156 -38.98 19.41 5.46
N ASP A 157 -39.68 19.68 4.36
CA ASP A 157 -40.25 18.62 3.52
C ASP A 157 -39.18 17.97 2.65
N ASP A 158 -38.14 18.72 2.26
CA ASP A 158 -37.08 18.29 1.37
C ASP A 158 -35.67 18.57 1.93
N VAL A 159 -34.77 17.63 1.68
CA VAL A 159 -33.33 17.69 1.96
C VAL A 159 -32.59 17.06 0.80
N ILE A 160 -31.34 17.45 0.59
CA ILE A 160 -30.45 16.72 -0.31
C ILE A 160 -29.68 15.69 0.52
N TRP A 161 -29.75 14.43 0.12
CA TRP A 161 -28.92 13.35 0.62
C TRP A 161 -28.05 12.84 -0.52
N GLN A 162 -26.78 13.21 -0.53
CA GLN A 162 -25.85 12.84 -1.58
C GLN A 162 -24.92 11.75 -1.07
N GLU A 163 -25.15 10.51 -1.53
CA GLU A 163 -24.17 9.46 -1.38
C GLU A 163 -23.04 9.70 -2.38
N GLY A 164 -21.84 9.95 -1.86
CA GLY A 164 -20.62 10.07 -2.64
C GLY A 164 -19.71 8.86 -2.45
N ASP A 165 -18.66 8.79 -3.28
CA ASP A 165 -17.63 7.75 -3.20
C ASP A 165 -16.53 8.11 -2.17
N VAL A 166 -16.42 9.39 -1.80
CA VAL A 166 -15.41 9.91 -0.86
C VAL A 166 -16.01 10.87 0.17
N THR A 167 -15.35 11.02 1.32
CA THR A 167 -15.64 12.06 2.32
C THR A 167 -14.88 13.35 1.99
N ILE A 168 -15.34 14.50 2.50
CA ILE A 168 -14.73 15.80 2.15
C ILE A 168 -13.25 15.89 2.57
N ASP A 169 -12.86 15.25 3.67
CA ASP A 169 -11.48 15.21 4.14
C ASP A 169 -10.57 14.40 3.21
N PHE A 170 -11.12 13.36 2.57
CA PHE A 170 -10.41 12.55 1.58
C PHE A 170 -10.33 13.26 0.23
N TRP A 171 -11.39 13.99 -0.15
CA TRP A 171 -11.43 14.79 -1.37
C TRP A 171 -10.33 15.87 -1.40
N PHE A 172 -9.93 16.42 -0.25
CA PHE A 172 -8.76 17.30 -0.16
C PHE A 172 -7.42 16.55 -0.14
N LYS A 173 -7.36 15.35 0.45
CA LYS A 173 -6.12 14.54 0.48
C LYS A 173 -5.64 14.18 -0.92
N ASP A 174 -6.56 13.97 -1.85
CA ASP A 174 -6.25 13.63 -3.26
C ASP A 174 -5.55 14.77 -4.02
N ARG A 175 -5.52 16.00 -3.47
CA ARG A 175 -4.89 17.19 -4.09
C ARG A 175 -3.67 17.74 -3.36
N SER A 176 -3.30 17.16 -2.21
CA SER A 176 -2.16 17.63 -1.40
C SER A 176 -0.96 16.68 -1.54
N ILE A 177 0.26 17.21 -1.63
CA ILE A 177 1.49 16.40 -1.62
C ILE A 177 1.82 16.06 -0.16
N PRO A 178 1.63 14.79 0.29
CA PRO A 178 1.68 14.46 1.71
C PRO A 178 3.13 14.38 2.23
N GLU A 179 3.28 14.67 3.52
CA GLU A 179 4.50 14.43 4.30
C GLU A 179 5.07 13.03 4.04
N GLY A 180 6.34 12.95 3.63
CA GLY A 180 7.03 11.71 3.26
C GLY A 180 7.29 11.54 1.75
N SER A 181 6.48 12.15 0.89
CA SER A 181 6.64 12.10 -0.58
C SER A 181 7.16 13.40 -1.21
N ARG A 182 6.97 14.54 -0.52
CA ARG A 182 7.23 15.91 -0.99
C ARG A 182 8.53 16.09 -1.76
N ASN A 183 9.68 15.74 -1.16
CA ASN A 183 10.98 16.00 -1.78
C ASN A 183 11.17 15.24 -3.10
N ASN A 184 10.66 14.02 -3.17
CA ASN A 184 10.79 13.19 -4.36
C ASN A 184 9.87 13.71 -5.47
N THR A 185 8.60 13.96 -5.14
CA THR A 185 7.60 14.54 -6.04
C THR A 185 8.06 15.87 -6.61
N LEU A 186 8.50 16.80 -5.75
CA LEU A 186 8.96 18.12 -6.17
C LEU A 186 10.27 18.09 -6.96
N SER A 187 11.18 17.15 -6.67
CA SER A 187 12.40 17.00 -7.45
C SER A 187 12.12 16.52 -8.88
N LEU A 188 11.19 15.57 -9.03
CA LEU A 188 10.74 15.08 -10.35
C LEU A 188 10.04 16.20 -11.12
N PHE A 189 9.11 16.90 -10.47
CA PHE A 189 8.40 18.03 -11.08
C PHE A 189 9.36 19.13 -11.52
N ALA A 190 10.27 19.57 -10.64
CA ALA A 190 11.29 20.57 -10.97
C ALA A 190 12.15 20.13 -12.16
N GLY A 191 12.56 18.85 -12.21
CA GLY A 191 13.27 18.28 -13.35
C GLY A 191 12.50 18.41 -14.66
N ARG A 192 11.19 18.13 -14.66
CA ARG A 192 10.33 18.25 -15.85
C ARG A 192 10.13 19.70 -16.27
N VAL A 193 9.84 20.59 -15.32
CA VAL A 193 9.66 22.01 -15.59
C VAL A 193 10.93 22.62 -16.19
N LEU A 194 12.11 22.29 -15.64
CA LEU A 194 13.40 22.74 -16.17
C LEU A 194 13.75 22.15 -17.53
N LYS A 195 13.38 20.89 -17.79
CA LYS A 195 13.56 20.28 -19.11
C LYS A 195 12.76 21.03 -20.18
N ARG A 196 11.58 21.51 -19.83
CA ARG A 196 10.63 22.17 -20.74
C ARG A 196 10.92 23.66 -20.93
N TYR A 197 11.06 24.39 -19.84
CA TYR A 197 11.16 25.86 -19.85
C TYR A 197 12.59 26.38 -19.68
N GLY A 198 13.57 25.47 -19.57
CA GLY A 198 14.93 25.83 -19.19
C GLY A 198 15.00 26.40 -17.78
N ILE A 199 16.17 26.90 -17.39
CA ILE A 199 16.35 27.63 -16.13
C ILE A 199 15.89 29.07 -16.35
N SER A 200 14.69 29.42 -15.88
CA SER A 200 14.07 30.73 -16.01
C SER A 200 13.22 31.11 -14.78
N GLU A 201 12.89 32.39 -14.61
CA GLU A 201 12.00 32.86 -13.54
C GLU A 201 10.64 32.14 -13.59
N LYS A 202 10.09 32.02 -14.79
CA LYS A 202 8.87 31.25 -15.07
C LYS A 202 8.92 29.79 -14.61
N SER A 203 10.02 29.10 -14.93
CA SER A 203 10.18 27.71 -14.50
C SER A 203 10.17 27.58 -12.97
N HIS A 204 10.66 28.60 -12.27
CA HIS A 204 10.65 28.66 -10.81
C HIS A 204 9.25 28.97 -10.27
N GLU A 205 8.50 29.87 -10.90
CA GLU A 205 7.09 30.15 -10.52
C GLU A 205 6.21 28.91 -10.63
N ILE A 206 6.28 28.17 -11.75
CA ILE A 206 5.54 26.91 -11.93
C ILE A 206 5.91 25.90 -10.84
N PHE A 207 7.20 25.81 -10.49
CA PHE A 207 7.66 24.97 -9.37
C PHE A 207 7.07 25.39 -8.03
N LEU A 208 6.99 26.70 -7.74
CA LEU A 208 6.42 27.21 -6.50
C LEU A 208 4.90 26.99 -6.42
N GLU A 209 4.18 27.09 -7.53
CA GLU A 209 2.75 26.77 -7.59
C GLU A 209 2.48 25.31 -7.22
N GLU A 210 3.31 24.37 -7.71
CA GLU A 210 3.21 22.97 -7.34
C GLU A 210 3.63 22.72 -5.88
N ALA A 211 4.69 23.39 -5.42
CA ALA A 211 5.17 23.31 -4.04
C ALA A 211 4.11 23.75 -3.03
N ALA A 212 3.25 24.71 -3.38
CA ALA A 212 2.16 25.18 -2.54
C ALA A 212 1.11 24.09 -2.22
N LYS A 213 1.09 22.98 -2.98
CA LYS A 213 0.24 21.82 -2.72
C LYS A 213 0.76 20.94 -1.58
N CYS A 214 1.96 21.18 -1.04
CA CYS A 214 2.53 20.38 0.06
C CYS A 214 1.75 20.53 1.38
N SER A 215 1.46 19.40 2.03
CA SER A 215 0.82 19.36 3.35
C SER A 215 1.61 18.50 4.34
N PRO A 216 2.21 19.10 5.39
CA PRO A 216 2.32 20.55 5.61
C PRO A 216 3.27 21.22 4.58
N PRO A 217 3.20 22.55 4.41
CA PRO A 217 4.09 23.29 3.52
C PRO A 217 5.57 23.08 3.85
N LEU A 218 6.42 23.10 2.82
CA LEU A 218 7.87 23.04 3.02
C LEU A 218 8.44 24.43 3.35
N PRO A 219 9.46 24.53 4.23
CA PRO A 219 10.19 25.78 4.42
C PRO A 219 10.90 26.25 3.15
N ASP A 220 11.01 27.56 2.96
CA ASP A 220 11.67 28.16 1.78
C ASP A 220 13.11 27.68 1.57
N GLU A 221 13.83 27.35 2.65
CA GLU A 221 15.18 26.79 2.57
C GLU A 221 15.20 25.40 1.90
N GLU A 222 14.19 24.57 2.15
CA GLU A 222 14.09 23.23 1.58
C GLU A 222 13.66 23.30 0.12
N LEU A 223 12.69 24.15 -0.21
CA LEU A 223 12.28 24.45 -1.59
C LEU A 223 13.47 24.96 -2.41
N SER A 224 14.25 25.89 -1.84
CA SER A 224 15.46 26.41 -2.47
C SER A 224 16.51 25.33 -2.73
N LYS A 225 16.67 24.35 -1.81
CA LYS A 225 17.60 23.23 -2.00
C LYS A 225 17.14 22.31 -3.12
N ILE A 226 15.85 21.96 -3.17
CA ILE A 226 15.26 21.13 -4.23
C ILE A 226 15.47 21.80 -5.60
N TRP A 227 15.12 23.08 -5.70
CA TRP A 227 15.27 23.84 -6.94
C TRP A 227 16.73 23.94 -7.41
N ARG A 228 17.67 24.25 -6.50
CA ARG A 228 19.11 24.29 -6.81
C ARG A 228 19.65 22.94 -7.27
N SER A 229 19.19 21.86 -6.64
CA SER A 229 19.55 20.49 -7.03
C SER A 229 19.07 20.19 -8.46
N ALA A 230 17.80 20.49 -8.74
CA ALA A 230 17.21 20.31 -10.07
C ALA A 230 17.92 21.16 -11.14
N CYS A 231 18.26 22.41 -10.85
CA CYS A 231 19.05 23.27 -11.75
C CYS A 231 20.44 22.69 -12.01
N THR A 232 21.09 22.12 -10.99
CA THR A 232 22.41 21.49 -11.13
C THR A 232 22.34 20.26 -12.02
N PHE A 233 21.31 19.43 -11.83
CA PHE A 233 21.02 18.28 -12.67
C PHE A 233 20.74 18.70 -14.12
N ALA A 234 19.88 19.70 -14.34
CA ALA A 234 19.56 20.23 -15.67
C ALA A 234 20.81 20.70 -16.43
N ARG A 235 21.72 21.43 -15.75
CA ARG A 235 23.02 21.84 -16.34
C ARG A 235 23.93 20.66 -16.67
N LYS A 236 23.81 19.53 -15.96
CA LYS A 236 24.57 18.31 -16.25
C LYS A 236 24.00 17.61 -17.48
N VAL A 237 22.67 17.50 -17.58
CA VAL A 237 21.97 16.93 -18.75
C VAL A 237 22.23 17.75 -20.02
N GLN A 238 22.26 19.09 -19.91
CA GLN A 238 22.63 20.00 -20.99
C GLN A 238 24.00 19.72 -21.64
N LYS A 239 24.89 19.02 -20.94
CA LYS A 239 26.25 18.70 -21.39
C LYS A 239 26.37 17.28 -21.96
N GLN A 240 25.30 16.50 -22.00
CA GLN A 240 25.31 15.12 -22.51
C GLN A 240 25.14 15.09 -24.04
N ASP A 241 25.78 14.12 -24.69
CA ASP A 241 25.59 13.87 -26.13
C ASP A 241 24.14 13.48 -26.43
N GLY A 242 23.51 14.16 -27.39
CA GLY A 242 22.09 13.98 -27.74
C GLY A 242 21.11 14.87 -26.96
N TYR A 243 21.59 15.83 -26.18
CA TYR A 243 20.75 16.84 -25.54
C TYR A 243 20.01 17.71 -26.57
N VAL A 244 18.70 17.84 -26.40
CA VAL A 244 17.84 18.76 -27.18
C VAL A 244 17.59 20.01 -26.34
N PRO A 245 18.00 21.21 -26.80
CA PRO A 245 17.76 22.47 -26.09
C PRO A 245 16.27 22.74 -25.83
N PRO A 246 15.88 23.48 -24.77
CA PRO A 246 14.47 23.77 -24.47
C PRO A 246 13.78 24.53 -25.62
N GLU A 247 14.55 25.34 -26.36
CA GLU A 247 14.14 26.06 -27.56
C GLU A 247 13.75 25.13 -28.72
N GLU A 248 14.36 23.94 -28.79
CA GLU A 248 14.02 22.85 -29.73
C GLU A 248 13.04 21.84 -29.14
N TYR A 249 12.81 21.87 -27.82
CA TYR A 249 11.82 21.06 -27.10
C TYR A 249 10.37 21.54 -27.35
N GLY A 250 10.15 22.25 -28.46
CA GLY A 250 8.93 22.87 -28.94
C GLY A 250 7.82 21.91 -29.37
N ASN A 251 7.57 20.84 -28.60
CA ASN A 251 6.27 20.18 -28.64
C ASN A 251 5.37 20.85 -27.59
N SER A 252 4.50 21.73 -28.09
CA SER A 252 3.30 22.13 -27.35
C SER A 252 2.64 20.87 -26.77
N LEU A 253 2.11 20.97 -25.55
CA LEU A 253 1.27 19.90 -24.99
C LEU A 253 -0.11 19.86 -25.64
N LYS A 254 -0.32 20.66 -26.69
CA LYS A 254 -1.52 20.66 -27.50
C LYS A 254 -1.65 19.29 -28.16
N PRO A 255 -2.76 18.58 -27.90
CA PRO A 255 -2.99 17.30 -28.55
C PRO A 255 -3.23 17.50 -30.04
N SER A 256 -3.00 16.44 -30.83
CA SER A 256 -3.28 16.42 -32.28
C SER A 256 -4.73 16.73 -32.62
N ASP A 257 -5.64 16.42 -31.69
CA ASP A 257 -7.08 16.60 -31.80
C ASP A 257 -7.70 16.78 -30.41
N TYR A 258 -8.84 17.46 -30.33
CA TYR A 258 -9.53 17.76 -29.08
C TYR A 258 -10.49 16.65 -28.64
N SER A 259 -9.98 15.42 -28.55
CA SER A 259 -10.70 14.25 -28.03
C SER A 259 -10.04 13.65 -26.79
N ASP A 260 -10.70 12.68 -26.15
CA ASP A 260 -10.15 11.95 -25.01
C ASP A 260 -8.93 11.13 -25.45
N ILE A 261 -8.93 10.66 -26.70
CA ILE A 261 -7.83 9.91 -27.31
C ILE A 261 -6.63 10.82 -27.57
N GLY A 262 -6.87 12.02 -28.12
CA GLY A 262 -5.83 13.03 -28.32
C GLY A 262 -5.15 13.40 -27.00
N GLN A 263 -5.95 13.60 -25.95
CA GLN A 263 -5.46 13.88 -24.60
C GLN A 263 -4.65 12.71 -24.01
N ALA A 264 -5.14 11.48 -24.15
CA ALA A 264 -4.45 10.29 -23.67
C ALA A 264 -3.09 10.07 -24.35
N LYS A 265 -2.98 10.36 -25.64
CA LYS A 265 -1.71 10.23 -26.40
C LYS A 265 -0.63 11.16 -25.86
N ILE A 266 -0.97 12.43 -25.63
CA ILE A 266 0.01 13.40 -25.15
C ILE A 266 0.38 13.14 -23.68
N LEU A 267 -0.58 12.75 -22.84
CA LEU A 267 -0.33 12.30 -21.47
C LEU A 267 0.62 11.10 -21.46
N ALA A 268 0.31 10.06 -22.23
CA ALA A 268 1.13 8.86 -22.29
C ALA A 268 2.53 9.13 -22.85
N GLN A 269 2.66 10.02 -23.84
CA GLN A 269 3.95 10.41 -24.38
C GLN A 269 4.83 11.12 -23.33
N GLU A 270 4.24 12.05 -22.58
CA GLU A 270 4.96 12.85 -21.60
C GLU A 270 5.29 12.05 -20.33
N TYR A 271 4.38 11.17 -19.91
CA TYR A 271 4.51 10.38 -18.68
C TYR A 271 4.89 8.92 -18.92
N LYS A 272 5.36 8.52 -20.11
CA LYS A 272 5.72 7.11 -20.41
C LYS A 272 6.73 6.47 -19.43
N ASN A 273 7.59 7.27 -18.82
CA ASN A 273 8.62 6.82 -17.87
C ASN A 273 8.16 6.95 -16.41
N GLU A 274 6.94 7.45 -16.19
CA GLU A 274 6.39 7.68 -14.85
C GLU A 274 5.01 7.06 -14.66
N LEU A 275 4.30 6.70 -15.71
CA LEU A 275 3.05 5.97 -15.66
C LEU A 275 3.19 4.66 -16.44
N ARG A 276 2.69 3.59 -15.83
CA ARG A 276 2.49 2.29 -16.48
C ARG A 276 1.11 1.77 -16.10
N PHE A 277 0.59 0.88 -16.93
CA PHE A 277 -0.63 0.14 -16.66
C PHE A 277 -0.36 -1.35 -16.80
N THR A 278 -0.82 -2.16 -15.85
CA THR A 278 -0.90 -3.61 -16.03
C THR A 278 -2.31 -4.12 -15.76
N THR A 279 -2.68 -5.21 -16.41
CA THR A 279 -3.99 -5.84 -16.18
C THR A 279 -4.13 -6.44 -14.77
N ALA A 280 -3.02 -6.70 -14.08
CA ALA A 280 -3.03 -7.30 -12.75
C ALA A 280 -3.19 -6.27 -11.62
N THR A 281 -2.57 -5.09 -11.77
CA THR A 281 -2.44 -4.09 -10.70
C THR A 281 -3.06 -2.73 -11.05
N ASP A 282 -3.60 -2.57 -12.26
CA ASP A 282 -4.07 -1.29 -12.82
C ASP A 282 -2.89 -0.32 -13.03
N TYR A 283 -3.02 0.94 -12.63
CA TYR A 283 -1.99 1.96 -12.80
C TYR A 283 -0.85 1.83 -11.78
N LEU A 284 0.36 2.07 -12.26
CA LEU A 284 1.56 2.30 -11.44
C LEU A 284 2.15 3.66 -11.77
N ARG A 285 2.66 4.34 -10.75
CA ARG A 285 3.43 5.57 -10.90
C ARG A 285 4.86 5.39 -10.39
N TYR A 286 5.84 5.79 -11.20
CA TYR A 286 7.22 5.84 -10.75
C TYR A 286 7.42 7.04 -9.84
N ASN A 287 7.83 6.81 -8.61
CA ASN A 287 8.03 7.88 -7.64
C ASN A 287 9.47 8.42 -7.63
N GLY A 288 10.33 8.02 -8.56
CA GLY A 288 11.76 8.40 -8.57
C GLY A 288 12.69 7.31 -8.02
N LYS A 289 12.14 6.29 -7.34
CA LYS A 289 12.90 5.15 -6.80
C LYS A 289 12.33 3.80 -7.19
N TYR A 290 11.01 3.66 -7.22
CA TYR A 290 10.31 2.43 -7.60
C TYR A 290 8.93 2.76 -8.17
N TRP A 291 8.31 1.76 -8.78
CA TRP A 291 6.94 1.80 -9.30
C TRP A 291 5.94 1.47 -8.20
N GLU A 292 5.08 2.43 -7.88
CA GLU A 292 4.07 2.30 -6.85
C GLU A 292 2.70 2.04 -7.47
N GLU A 293 2.03 0.97 -7.03
CA GLU A 293 0.67 0.63 -7.45
C GLU A 293 -0.33 1.57 -6.77
N SER A 294 -0.84 2.57 -7.50
CA SER A 294 -1.91 3.44 -7.02
C SER A 294 -2.60 4.13 -8.19
N ARG A 295 -3.94 4.04 -8.18
CA ARG A 295 -4.78 4.74 -9.16
C ARG A 295 -4.79 6.24 -8.88
N GLU A 296 -4.79 6.60 -7.61
CA GLU A 296 -4.79 7.96 -7.09
C GLU A 296 -3.51 8.69 -7.51
N LEU A 297 -2.35 8.05 -7.41
CA LEU A 297 -1.09 8.62 -7.90
C LEU A 297 -1.12 8.88 -9.42
N ALA A 298 -1.81 8.04 -10.19
CA ALA A 298 -1.99 8.24 -11.63
C ALA A 298 -2.98 9.37 -11.95
N VAL A 299 -4.03 9.56 -11.15
CA VAL A 299 -4.90 10.75 -11.20
C VAL A 299 -4.08 12.01 -10.95
N GLY A 300 -3.27 12.04 -9.90
CA GLY A 300 -2.38 13.16 -9.62
C GLY A 300 -1.39 13.44 -10.76
N ALA A 301 -0.89 12.42 -11.46
CA ALA A 301 -0.02 12.61 -12.63
C ALA A 301 -0.76 13.27 -13.81
N ALA A 302 -2.03 12.92 -14.02
CA ALA A 302 -2.86 13.54 -15.04
C ALA A 302 -3.25 14.99 -14.68
N GLU A 303 -3.46 15.29 -13.39
CA GLU A 303 -3.67 16.67 -12.91
C GLU A 303 -2.43 17.54 -13.13
N GLU A 304 -1.26 17.05 -12.73
CA GLU A 304 0.04 17.70 -12.95
C GLU A 304 0.30 17.93 -14.45
N PHE A 305 -0.03 16.95 -15.29
CA PHE A 305 0.03 17.10 -16.74
C PHE A 305 -0.87 18.24 -17.24
N LEU A 306 -2.10 18.33 -16.73
CA LEU A 306 -3.06 19.35 -17.11
C LEU A 306 -2.65 20.75 -16.64
N ASP A 307 -1.99 20.88 -15.50
CA ASP A 307 -1.43 22.15 -15.02
C ASP A 307 -0.31 22.64 -15.95
N LEU A 308 0.60 21.74 -16.36
CA LEU A 308 1.61 22.03 -17.38
C LEU A 308 0.97 22.37 -18.73
N GLN A 309 -0.07 21.64 -19.13
CA GLN A 309 -0.81 21.88 -20.36
C GLN A 309 -1.54 23.23 -20.34
N LEU A 310 -2.03 23.66 -19.17
CA LEU A 310 -2.67 24.95 -19.00
C LEU A 310 -1.67 26.10 -19.10
N ALA A 311 -0.48 25.95 -18.50
CA ALA A 311 0.62 26.90 -18.66
C ALA A 311 1.02 27.02 -20.14
N ASP A 312 1.22 25.90 -20.83
CA ASP A 312 1.51 25.85 -22.27
C ASP A 312 0.41 26.53 -23.12
N ALA A 313 -0.87 26.34 -22.78
CA ALA A 313 -1.98 26.97 -23.47
C ALA A 313 -2.06 28.48 -23.21
N LYS A 314 -1.82 28.94 -21.98
CA LYS A 314 -1.73 30.38 -21.65
C LYS A 314 -0.61 31.05 -22.42
N ASP A 315 0.54 30.40 -22.53
CA ASP A 315 1.69 30.89 -23.30
C ASP A 315 1.40 30.98 -24.80
N ALA A 316 0.70 29.99 -25.33
CA ALA A 316 0.27 30.03 -26.73
C ALA A 316 -0.67 31.22 -26.98
N VAL A 317 -1.58 31.51 -26.05
CA VAL A 317 -2.48 32.67 -26.14
C VAL A 317 -1.69 33.98 -26.05
N GLU A 318 -0.78 34.13 -25.08
CA GLU A 318 0.00 35.35 -24.93
C GLU A 318 0.90 35.61 -26.16
N ARG A 319 1.59 34.58 -26.66
CA ARG A 319 2.44 34.71 -27.86
C ARG A 319 1.64 35.10 -29.09
N SER A 320 0.49 34.44 -29.32
CA SER A 320 -0.36 34.75 -30.47
C SER A 320 -1.09 36.09 -30.34
N PHE A 321 -1.40 36.54 -29.11
CA PHE A 321 -1.89 37.88 -28.85
C PHE A 321 -0.86 38.95 -29.23
N LYS A 322 0.40 38.79 -28.80
CA LYS A 322 1.50 39.70 -29.17
C LYS A 322 1.72 39.72 -30.68
N ALA A 323 1.72 38.56 -31.33
CA ALA A 323 1.85 38.47 -32.79
C ALA A 323 0.71 39.21 -33.53
N LEU A 324 -0.53 39.16 -33.02
CA LEU A 324 -1.65 39.93 -33.56
C LEU A 324 -1.44 41.45 -33.41
N CYS A 325 -0.90 41.89 -32.28
CA CYS A 325 -0.56 43.30 -32.06
C CYS A 325 0.55 43.77 -33.00
N GLU A 326 1.57 42.93 -33.22
CA GLU A 326 2.69 43.22 -34.13
C GLU A 326 2.26 43.39 -35.59
N VAL A 327 1.21 42.67 -36.03
CA VAL A 327 0.60 42.86 -37.36
C VAL A 327 -0.47 43.96 -37.38
N GLY A 328 -0.55 44.79 -36.32
CA GLY A 328 -1.34 46.03 -36.29
C GLY A 328 -2.79 45.88 -35.86
N VAL A 329 -3.20 44.75 -35.26
CA VAL A 329 -4.55 44.61 -34.69
C VAL A 329 -4.60 45.27 -33.30
N PRO A 330 -5.52 46.21 -33.03
CA PRO A 330 -5.62 46.88 -31.72
C PRO A 330 -5.96 45.91 -30.58
N GLU A 331 -5.35 46.10 -29.40
CA GLU A 331 -5.58 45.26 -28.22
C GLU A 331 -7.06 45.18 -27.84
N ASP A 332 -7.78 46.31 -27.82
CA ASP A 332 -9.21 46.37 -27.49
C ASP A 332 -10.06 45.50 -28.42
N THR A 333 -9.69 45.42 -29.71
CA THR A 333 -10.35 44.55 -30.70
C THR A 333 -10.09 43.08 -30.39
N ILE A 334 -8.86 42.73 -29.98
CA ILE A 334 -8.49 41.36 -29.61
C ILE A 334 -9.23 40.93 -28.33
N TYR A 335 -9.32 41.82 -27.34
CA TYR A 335 -10.07 41.59 -26.10
C TYR A 335 -11.59 41.46 -26.34
N ALA A 336 -12.17 42.25 -27.25
CA ALA A 336 -13.58 42.13 -27.62
C ALA A 336 -13.91 40.75 -28.23
N GLY A 337 -12.96 40.17 -28.98
CA GLY A 337 -13.03 38.81 -29.51
C GLY A 337 -14.22 38.54 -30.44
N GLY A 338 -14.50 37.25 -30.67
CA GLY A 338 -15.66 36.77 -31.43
C GLY A 338 -15.80 37.38 -32.83
N LYS A 339 -17.06 37.64 -33.23
CA LYS A 339 -17.40 38.22 -34.55
C LYS A 339 -16.87 39.65 -34.73
N THR A 340 -16.59 40.37 -33.65
CA THR A 340 -16.07 41.75 -33.71
C THR A 340 -14.63 41.74 -34.18
N LEU A 341 -13.80 40.86 -33.59
CA LEU A 341 -12.43 40.63 -34.03
C LEU A 341 -12.40 40.11 -35.47
N GLU A 342 -13.17 39.06 -35.77
CA GLU A 342 -13.21 38.42 -37.10
C GLU A 342 -13.47 39.42 -38.25
N LYS A 343 -14.39 40.38 -38.05
CA LYS A 343 -14.73 41.39 -39.07
C LYS A 343 -13.64 42.43 -39.32
N GLN A 344 -12.70 42.60 -38.39
CA GLN A 344 -11.64 43.60 -38.48
C GLN A 344 -10.29 43.01 -38.94
N ILE A 345 -10.22 41.69 -39.13
CA ILE A 345 -9.01 41.01 -39.64
C ILE A 345 -8.89 41.19 -41.15
N SER A 346 -7.74 41.68 -41.59
CA SER A 346 -7.34 41.76 -43.00
C SER A 346 -6.63 40.49 -43.48
N ALA A 347 -6.43 40.35 -44.79
CA ALA A 347 -5.88 39.13 -45.40
C ALA A 347 -4.45 38.81 -44.93
N ASP A 348 -3.63 39.84 -44.70
CA ASP A 348 -2.26 39.76 -44.18
C ASP A 348 -2.19 39.47 -42.68
N GLN A 349 -3.29 39.68 -41.95
CA GLN A 349 -3.41 39.37 -40.51
C GLN A 349 -4.02 37.98 -40.25
N HIS A 350 -4.48 37.29 -41.29
CA HIS A 350 -5.27 36.07 -41.17
C HIS A 350 -4.52 34.90 -40.51
N ASP A 351 -3.22 34.76 -40.77
CA ASP A 351 -2.40 33.69 -40.20
C ASP A 351 -2.20 33.88 -38.69
N ALA A 352 -1.87 35.11 -38.25
CA ALA A 352 -1.75 35.48 -36.84
C ALA A 352 -3.10 35.32 -36.10
N TYR A 353 -4.20 35.72 -36.75
CA TYR A 353 -5.55 35.49 -36.24
C TYR A 353 -5.88 34.01 -36.07
N THR A 354 -5.59 33.19 -37.08
CA THR A 354 -5.82 31.73 -37.03
C THR A 354 -5.02 31.10 -35.88
N ALA A 355 -3.76 31.50 -35.70
CA ALA A 355 -2.94 31.05 -34.59
C ALA A 355 -3.54 31.42 -33.22
N TYR A 356 -4.03 32.65 -33.06
CA TYR A 356 -4.69 33.13 -31.83
C TYR A 356 -5.97 32.37 -31.52
N ILE A 357 -6.86 32.18 -32.50
CA ILE A 357 -8.07 31.36 -32.32
C ILE A 357 -7.72 29.92 -31.97
N SER A 358 -6.68 29.36 -32.59
CA SER A 358 -6.20 28.01 -32.27
C SER A 358 -5.68 27.89 -30.83
N ALA A 359 -4.96 28.91 -30.34
CA ALA A 359 -4.48 28.97 -28.97
C ALA A 359 -5.61 29.17 -27.95
N MET A 360 -6.60 30.01 -28.27
CA MET A 360 -7.80 30.18 -27.45
C MET A 360 -8.62 28.89 -27.36
N ALA A 361 -8.80 28.20 -28.48
CA ALA A 361 -9.47 26.89 -28.51
C ALA A 361 -8.71 25.83 -27.71
N TYR A 362 -7.37 25.86 -27.77
CA TYR A 362 -6.52 24.99 -26.95
C TYR A 362 -6.71 25.29 -25.45
N LYS A 363 -6.64 26.55 -25.02
CA LYS A 363 -6.88 26.95 -23.62
C LYS A 363 -8.28 26.54 -23.15
N ALA A 364 -9.31 26.76 -23.96
CA ALA A 364 -10.68 26.35 -23.63
C ALA A 364 -10.80 24.83 -23.49
N PHE A 365 -10.16 24.07 -24.38
CA PHE A 365 -10.07 22.63 -24.29
C PHE A 365 -9.41 22.19 -22.99
N VAL A 366 -8.23 22.73 -22.64
CA VAL A 366 -7.51 22.36 -21.42
C VAL A 366 -8.34 22.67 -20.17
N MET A 367 -8.98 23.85 -20.11
CA MET A 367 -9.87 24.20 -18.99
C MET A 367 -10.99 23.18 -18.82
N LYS A 368 -11.62 22.74 -19.91
CA LYS A 368 -12.62 21.68 -19.88
C LYS A 368 -12.02 20.34 -19.41
N ARG A 369 -10.80 20.00 -19.81
CA ARG A 369 -10.15 18.72 -19.45
C ARG A 369 -9.77 18.59 -17.97
N ARG A 370 -9.81 19.69 -17.22
CA ARG A 370 -9.56 19.71 -15.77
C ARG A 370 -10.75 19.25 -14.93
N ASP A 371 -11.93 19.03 -15.52
CA ASP A 371 -13.01 18.35 -14.78
C ASP A 371 -12.66 16.87 -14.55
N MET A 372 -12.95 16.35 -13.36
CA MET A 372 -12.59 14.99 -12.95
C MET A 372 -13.04 13.91 -13.94
N LYS A 373 -14.24 14.04 -14.50
CA LYS A 373 -14.74 13.08 -15.51
C LYS A 373 -13.82 12.93 -16.72
N TYR A 374 -13.16 14.00 -17.16
CA TYR A 374 -12.26 13.96 -18.31
C TYR A 374 -10.86 13.47 -17.96
N ILE A 375 -10.41 13.68 -16.72
CA ILE A 375 -9.20 13.05 -16.18
C ILE A 375 -9.37 11.54 -16.22
N VAL A 376 -10.49 11.04 -15.70
CA VAL A 376 -10.83 9.61 -15.72
C VAL A 376 -10.92 9.08 -17.15
N SER A 377 -11.58 9.79 -18.06
CA SER A 377 -11.64 9.38 -19.48
C SER A 377 -10.26 9.31 -20.14
N ALA A 378 -9.40 10.31 -19.91
CA ALA A 378 -8.05 10.33 -20.47
C ALA A 378 -7.20 9.18 -19.95
N LEU A 379 -7.25 8.90 -18.63
CA LEU A 379 -6.60 7.73 -18.05
C LEU A 379 -7.18 6.43 -18.60
N GLN A 380 -8.49 6.30 -18.79
CA GLN A 380 -9.05 5.09 -19.37
C GLN A 380 -8.55 4.88 -20.81
N ALA A 381 -8.48 5.94 -21.61
CA ALA A 381 -7.96 5.90 -22.98
C ALA A 381 -6.43 5.71 -23.05
N ALA A 382 -5.68 6.05 -22.00
CA ALA A 382 -4.23 5.90 -21.94
C ALA A 382 -3.76 4.47 -21.60
N LYS A 383 -4.63 3.62 -21.03
CA LYS A 383 -4.31 2.22 -20.67
C LYS A 383 -3.58 1.42 -21.77
N PRO A 384 -4.06 1.36 -23.04
CA PRO A 384 -3.36 0.64 -24.09
C PRO A 384 -2.01 1.25 -24.48
N LEU A 385 -1.81 2.56 -24.26
CA LEU A 385 -0.57 3.28 -24.58
C LEU A 385 0.50 3.09 -23.49
N LEU A 386 0.07 2.79 -22.27
CA LEU A 386 0.91 2.61 -21.08
C LEU A 386 1.04 1.14 -20.64
N LEU A 387 0.48 0.22 -21.43
CA LEU A 387 0.38 -1.19 -21.10
C LEU A 387 1.77 -1.84 -20.97
N SER A 388 1.98 -2.52 -19.84
CA SER A 388 3.14 -3.39 -19.57
C SER A 388 2.67 -4.76 -19.12
N LYS A 389 3.46 -5.80 -19.37
CA LYS A 389 3.10 -7.14 -18.90
C LYS A 389 3.37 -7.23 -17.41
N PRO A 390 2.51 -7.90 -16.61
CA PRO A 390 2.79 -8.15 -15.19
C PRO A 390 4.11 -8.89 -14.93
N SER A 391 4.65 -9.61 -15.91
CA SER A 391 5.95 -10.30 -15.87
C SER A 391 7.16 -9.40 -16.12
N ASP A 392 6.93 -8.15 -16.50
CA ASP A 392 8.00 -7.17 -16.74
C ASP A 392 8.38 -6.47 -15.43
N LEU A 393 7.45 -6.43 -14.46
CA LEU A 393 7.67 -5.92 -13.12
C LEU A 393 8.59 -6.84 -12.32
N ASP A 394 9.56 -6.25 -11.61
CA ASP A 394 10.53 -6.95 -10.77
C ASP A 394 11.25 -8.12 -11.48
N ARG A 395 11.50 -7.98 -12.79
CA ARG A 395 11.98 -9.08 -13.64
C ARG A 395 13.40 -9.54 -13.30
N ASP A 396 14.31 -8.63 -12.99
CA ASP A 396 15.69 -9.02 -12.65
C ASP A 396 15.75 -9.49 -11.18
N GLU A 397 15.96 -10.80 -11.03
CA GLU A 397 16.05 -11.49 -9.75
C GLU A 397 17.24 -11.04 -8.89
N PHE A 398 18.25 -10.41 -9.48
CA PHE A 398 19.46 -9.97 -8.79
C PHE A 398 19.49 -8.48 -8.46
N LEU A 399 18.56 -7.69 -8.95
CA LEU A 399 18.47 -6.27 -8.57
C LEU A 399 17.74 -6.13 -7.23
N LEU A 400 18.38 -5.52 -6.24
CA LEU A 400 17.79 -5.19 -4.94
C LEU A 400 17.75 -3.68 -4.78
N ASN A 401 16.55 -3.11 -4.77
CA ASN A 401 16.38 -1.67 -4.72
C ASN A 401 16.40 -1.13 -3.29
N CYS A 402 17.19 -0.10 -3.03
CA CYS A 402 17.43 0.49 -1.71
C CYS A 402 17.20 2.01 -1.71
N HIS A 403 17.27 2.68 -0.56
CA HIS A 403 16.94 4.11 -0.47
C HIS A 403 17.88 5.05 -1.24
N ASP A 404 19.10 4.60 -1.52
CA ASP A 404 20.17 5.34 -2.17
C ASP A 404 20.45 4.88 -3.61
N GLY A 405 20.00 3.70 -4.03
CA GLY A 405 20.21 3.17 -5.39
C GLY A 405 19.78 1.71 -5.50
N THR A 406 19.97 1.12 -6.68
CA THR A 406 19.69 -0.29 -6.93
C THR A 406 20.98 -1.09 -6.92
N TYR A 407 21.05 -2.15 -6.11
CA TYR A 407 22.24 -2.98 -5.93
C TYR A 407 22.12 -4.26 -6.75
N ASP A 408 23.18 -4.59 -7.50
CA ASP A 408 23.31 -5.92 -8.12
C ASP A 408 23.85 -6.91 -7.08
N LEU A 409 23.05 -7.91 -6.71
CA LEU A 409 23.39 -8.90 -5.69
C LEU A 409 24.56 -9.82 -6.07
N ARG A 410 24.94 -9.89 -7.35
CA ARG A 410 26.08 -10.68 -7.82
C ARG A 410 27.40 -10.00 -7.48
N THR A 411 27.46 -8.68 -7.66
CA THR A 411 28.68 -7.87 -7.54
C THR A 411 28.71 -7.01 -6.28
N GLY A 412 27.55 -6.76 -5.66
CA GLY A 412 27.39 -5.82 -4.55
C GLY A 412 27.47 -4.35 -4.97
N THR A 413 27.47 -4.05 -6.28
CA THR A 413 27.64 -2.68 -6.79
C THR A 413 26.33 -1.92 -6.84
N ARG A 414 26.33 -0.68 -6.33
CA ARG A 414 25.22 0.29 -6.45
C ARG A 414 25.15 0.86 -7.87
N GLN A 415 23.94 0.95 -8.41
CA GLN A 415 23.57 1.67 -9.62
C GLN A 415 22.56 2.78 -9.28
N ASP A 416 22.47 3.80 -10.14
CA ASP A 416 21.44 4.83 -10.01
C ASP A 416 20.06 4.24 -10.36
N PHE A 417 19.00 4.81 -9.80
CA PHE A 417 17.64 4.34 -10.07
C PHE A 417 17.28 4.52 -11.55
N ALA A 418 16.74 3.45 -12.17
CA ALA A 418 16.23 3.50 -13.53
C ALA A 418 14.76 3.08 -13.58
N PRO A 419 13.84 3.91 -14.14
CA PRO A 419 12.44 3.53 -14.28
C PRO A 419 12.25 2.31 -15.19
N ASP A 420 13.17 2.06 -16.12
CA ASP A 420 13.12 0.93 -17.04
C ASP A 420 13.43 -0.42 -16.36
N ASP A 421 13.97 -0.42 -15.14
CA ASP A 421 14.15 -1.65 -14.35
C ASP A 421 12.81 -2.22 -13.83
N LEU A 422 11.73 -1.41 -13.89
CA LEU A 422 10.37 -1.80 -13.52
C LEU A 422 10.25 -2.42 -12.12
N ILE A 423 11.10 -1.98 -11.19
CA ILE A 423 11.11 -2.46 -9.81
C ILE A 423 9.95 -1.83 -9.03
N THR A 424 9.14 -2.65 -8.35
CA THR A 424 7.98 -2.21 -7.55
C THR A 424 8.25 -2.20 -6.04
N LYS A 425 9.44 -2.65 -5.64
CA LYS A 425 9.84 -2.84 -4.25
C LYS A 425 11.06 -1.98 -3.90
N ILE A 426 11.25 -1.80 -2.61
CA ILE A 426 12.36 -1.07 -1.99
C ILE A 426 12.63 -1.60 -0.58
N CYS A 427 13.90 -1.68 -0.22
CA CYS A 427 14.37 -1.92 1.15
C CYS A 427 14.04 -0.74 2.08
N SER A 428 14.04 -0.93 3.39
CA SER A 428 13.75 0.17 4.34
C SER A 428 14.91 1.14 4.54
N THR A 429 16.09 0.81 4.03
CA THR A 429 17.30 1.64 4.16
C THR A 429 18.29 1.38 3.02
N ALA A 430 19.41 2.10 3.03
CA ALA A 430 20.57 1.85 2.18
C ALA A 430 21.57 0.96 2.93
N PRO A 431 22.30 0.05 2.27
CA PRO A 431 23.37 -0.71 2.92
C PRO A 431 24.50 0.24 3.36
N GLY A 432 25.11 -0.02 4.50
CA GLY A 432 26.16 0.83 5.07
C GLY A 432 26.93 0.17 6.20
N ASP A 433 27.90 0.88 6.77
CA ASP A 433 28.76 0.37 7.86
C ASP A 433 28.24 0.65 9.27
N THR A 434 27.19 1.47 9.39
CA THR A 434 26.60 1.86 10.67
C THR A 434 26.06 0.65 11.44
N GLY A 435 26.56 0.46 12.66
CA GLY A 435 26.14 -0.60 13.58
C GLY A 435 26.74 -1.97 13.32
N ARG A 436 27.87 -2.03 12.60
CA ARG A 436 28.65 -3.26 12.37
C ARG A 436 28.93 -4.07 13.63
N GLU A 437 29.48 -3.43 14.65
CA GLU A 437 29.83 -4.10 15.92
C GLU A 437 28.58 -4.57 16.64
N LEU A 438 27.56 -3.73 16.76
CA LEU A 438 26.27 -4.07 17.37
C LEU A 438 25.62 -5.29 16.69
N TRP A 439 25.64 -5.35 15.36
CA TRP A 439 25.11 -6.50 14.62
C TRP A 439 25.94 -7.76 14.85
N ALA A 440 27.27 -7.65 14.84
CA ALA A 440 28.16 -8.78 15.10
C ALA A 440 27.99 -9.33 16.52
N ASP A 441 27.91 -8.47 17.53
CA ASP A 441 27.68 -8.84 18.93
C ASP A 441 26.32 -9.51 19.12
N PHE A 442 25.28 -8.98 18.45
CA PHE A 442 23.96 -9.60 18.45
C PHE A 442 23.98 -11.02 17.84
N LEU A 443 24.63 -11.20 16.68
CA LEU A 443 24.75 -12.52 16.05
C LEU A 443 25.54 -13.50 16.92
N ASN A 444 26.66 -13.04 17.48
CA ASN A 444 27.46 -13.84 18.42
C ASN A 444 26.65 -14.26 19.65
N THR A 445 25.78 -13.39 20.15
CA THR A 445 24.91 -13.70 21.29
C THR A 445 23.88 -14.76 20.94
N ILE A 446 23.07 -14.55 19.88
CA ILE A 446 21.95 -15.45 19.55
C ILE A 446 22.41 -16.81 19.00
N PHE A 447 23.60 -16.87 18.39
CA PHE A 447 24.20 -18.09 17.86
C PHE A 447 25.36 -18.62 18.72
N LEU A 448 25.54 -18.12 19.94
CA LEU A 448 26.56 -18.59 20.89
C LEU A 448 28.00 -18.62 20.32
N GLY A 449 28.33 -17.66 19.47
CA GLY A 449 29.63 -17.55 18.82
C GLY A 449 29.92 -18.61 17.74
N ASP A 450 28.93 -19.39 17.32
CA ASP A 450 29.08 -20.40 16.26
C ASP A 450 29.26 -19.71 14.89
N ALA A 451 30.52 -19.54 14.50
CA ALA A 451 30.90 -18.87 13.25
C ALA A 451 30.42 -19.63 11.99
N GLU A 452 30.36 -20.96 12.02
CA GLU A 452 29.86 -21.76 10.89
C GLU A 452 28.35 -21.55 10.73
N LEU A 453 27.61 -21.55 11.83
CA LEU A 453 26.18 -21.25 11.83
C LEU A 453 25.91 -19.83 11.36
N ILE A 454 26.62 -18.83 11.89
CA ILE A 454 26.46 -17.42 11.48
C ILE A 454 26.69 -17.26 9.97
N ALA A 455 27.77 -17.85 9.43
CA ALA A 455 28.07 -17.79 8.00
C ALA A 455 27.00 -18.51 7.15
N TYR A 456 26.48 -19.64 7.63
CA TYR A 456 25.39 -20.34 6.96
C TYR A 456 24.09 -19.54 6.96
N VAL A 457 23.68 -18.98 8.11
CA VAL A 457 22.49 -18.13 8.23
C VAL A 457 22.63 -16.88 7.35
N GLN A 458 23.83 -16.30 7.23
CA GLN A 458 24.08 -15.19 6.31
C GLN A 458 23.70 -15.54 4.86
N LYS A 459 24.13 -16.72 4.39
CA LYS A 459 23.80 -17.21 3.05
C LYS A 459 22.29 -17.46 2.90
N ILE A 460 21.62 -17.99 3.93
CA ILE A 460 20.16 -18.17 3.93
C ILE A 460 19.43 -16.82 3.84
N CYS A 461 19.82 -15.81 4.62
CA CYS A 461 19.25 -14.47 4.51
C CYS A 461 19.54 -13.84 3.14
N GLY A 462 20.71 -14.10 2.56
CA GLY A 462 21.06 -13.73 1.19
C GLY A 462 20.15 -14.34 0.14
N LEU A 463 19.81 -15.63 0.26
CA LEU A 463 18.80 -16.28 -0.61
C LEU A 463 17.43 -15.57 -0.49
N GLY A 464 17.05 -15.14 0.71
CA GLY A 464 15.84 -14.36 0.95
C GLY A 464 15.85 -12.93 0.37
N ALA A 465 16.98 -12.47 -0.17
CA ALA A 465 17.08 -11.20 -0.90
C ALA A 465 17.04 -11.39 -2.43
N ILE A 466 17.21 -12.60 -2.95
CA ILE A 466 17.18 -12.92 -4.38
C ILE A 466 15.73 -13.12 -4.82
N GLY A 467 15.34 -12.53 -5.96
CA GLY A 467 13.98 -12.56 -6.50
C GLY A 467 13.56 -13.88 -7.13
N LYS A 468 14.14 -15.01 -6.71
CA LYS A 468 13.90 -16.33 -7.30
C LYS A 468 14.25 -17.46 -6.34
N VAL A 469 13.46 -18.52 -6.40
CA VAL A 469 13.70 -19.76 -5.66
C VAL A 469 14.80 -20.57 -6.35
N TYR A 470 16.03 -20.48 -5.83
CA TYR A 470 17.14 -21.38 -6.19
C TYR A 470 17.24 -22.60 -5.28
N MET A 471 16.62 -22.53 -4.11
CA MET A 471 16.57 -23.60 -3.14
C MET A 471 15.13 -23.74 -2.67
N GLU A 472 14.49 -24.86 -3.02
CA GLU A 472 13.15 -25.18 -2.51
C GLU A 472 13.24 -25.50 -1.01
N ALA A 473 13.17 -24.48 -0.16
CA ALA A 473 13.33 -24.66 1.29
C ALA A 473 12.34 -23.85 2.13
N VAL A 474 11.96 -24.44 3.26
CA VAL A 474 11.36 -23.78 4.42
C VAL A 474 12.38 -23.74 5.53
N ILE A 475 12.66 -22.53 6.01
CA ILE A 475 13.51 -22.31 7.17
C ILE A 475 12.65 -22.41 8.42
N ILE A 476 12.93 -23.38 9.30
CA ILE A 476 12.31 -23.50 10.61
C ILE A 476 13.29 -22.94 11.64
N SER A 477 12.97 -21.78 12.20
CA SER A 477 13.71 -21.15 13.29
C SER A 477 13.14 -21.67 14.62
N TYR A 478 13.92 -22.46 15.36
CA TYR A 478 13.43 -23.20 16.53
C TYR A 478 14.16 -22.84 17.83
N GLY A 479 13.43 -22.71 18.95
CA GLY A 479 13.99 -22.61 20.30
C GLY A 479 12.97 -22.13 21.36
N GLU A 480 13.30 -22.27 22.64
CA GLU A 480 12.37 -22.16 23.79
C GLU A 480 12.08 -20.72 24.26
N GLY A 481 11.66 -19.83 23.35
CA GLY A 481 11.42 -18.41 23.66
C GLY A 481 12.71 -17.66 24.08
N ALA A 482 12.61 -16.34 24.30
CA ALA A 482 13.68 -15.49 24.84
C ALA A 482 15.12 -15.73 24.29
N ASN A 483 15.24 -15.99 22.98
CA ASN A 483 16.50 -16.40 22.34
C ASN A 483 16.86 -15.60 21.09
N GLY A 484 16.14 -14.50 20.84
CA GLY A 484 16.43 -13.57 19.75
C GLY A 484 15.91 -13.97 18.36
N LYS A 485 15.20 -15.10 18.20
CA LYS A 485 14.62 -15.55 16.90
C LYS A 485 13.78 -14.49 16.20
N SER A 486 12.73 -14.03 16.87
CA SER A 486 11.79 -13.06 16.31
C SER A 486 12.50 -11.73 16.08
N THR A 487 13.35 -11.29 17.01
CA THR A 487 14.16 -10.07 16.87
C THR A 487 15.08 -10.14 15.64
N PHE A 488 15.74 -11.26 15.39
CA PHE A 488 16.60 -11.46 14.22
C PHE A 488 15.80 -11.38 12.93
N TRP A 489 14.79 -12.23 12.74
CA TRP A 489 14.02 -12.28 11.50
C TRP A 489 13.22 -11.00 11.24
N ASN A 490 12.69 -10.34 12.28
CA ASN A 490 12.02 -9.06 12.13
C ASN A 490 12.98 -7.94 11.72
N THR A 491 14.25 -8.01 12.16
CA THR A 491 15.27 -7.05 11.70
C THR A 491 15.64 -7.29 10.24
N ILE A 492 15.79 -8.55 9.81
CA ILE A 492 16.03 -8.91 8.41
C ILE A 492 14.85 -8.49 7.52
N ALA A 493 13.62 -8.83 7.92
CA ALA A 493 12.42 -8.44 7.18
C ALA A 493 12.26 -6.92 7.10
N TRP A 494 12.53 -6.20 8.19
CA TRP A 494 12.56 -4.75 8.17
C TRP A 494 13.63 -4.23 7.20
N ALA A 495 14.85 -4.76 7.21
CA ALA A 495 15.91 -4.31 6.31
C ALA A 495 15.50 -4.49 4.83
N LEU A 496 14.89 -5.64 4.50
CA LEU A 496 14.33 -5.93 3.18
C LEU A 496 13.09 -5.08 2.83
N GLY A 497 12.45 -4.43 3.80
CA GLY A 497 11.34 -3.50 3.59
C GLY A 497 10.19 -4.15 2.84
N SER A 498 9.77 -3.54 1.73
CA SER A 498 8.62 -4.02 0.95
C SER A 498 8.87 -5.35 0.22
N TYR A 499 10.13 -5.83 0.14
CA TYR A 499 10.44 -7.19 -0.30
C TYR A 499 10.06 -8.26 0.72
N ALA A 500 9.90 -7.91 2.00
CA ALA A 500 9.41 -8.84 3.01
C ALA A 500 7.88 -8.82 3.12
N GLY A 501 7.32 -9.96 3.53
CA GLY A 501 5.90 -10.13 3.80
C GLY A 501 5.67 -11.19 4.87
N SER A 502 4.41 -11.36 5.25
CA SER A 502 3.99 -12.36 6.23
C SER A 502 2.90 -13.25 5.66
N ILE A 503 2.84 -14.48 6.16
CA ILE A 503 1.76 -15.43 5.91
C ILE A 503 1.36 -16.08 7.24
N SER A 504 0.09 -16.37 7.44
CA SER A 504 -0.39 -17.01 8.65
C SER A 504 0.15 -18.43 8.71
N ALA A 505 0.57 -18.86 9.90
CA ALA A 505 1.03 -20.23 10.08
C ALA A 505 -0.08 -21.25 9.77
N ASP A 506 -1.34 -20.91 10.01
CA ASP A 506 -2.52 -21.71 9.61
C ASP A 506 -2.58 -22.02 8.11
N ALA A 507 -2.04 -21.14 7.24
CA ALA A 507 -2.01 -21.41 5.81
C ALA A 507 -1.09 -22.59 5.48
N LEU A 508 -0.11 -22.85 6.35
CA LEU A 508 0.80 -23.99 6.27
C LEU A 508 0.22 -25.24 6.95
N ALA A 509 -0.92 -25.15 7.65
CA ALA A 509 -1.50 -26.25 8.42
C ALA A 509 -2.22 -27.26 7.52
N ALA A 510 -2.05 -28.55 7.81
CA ALA A 510 -2.85 -29.60 7.21
C ALA A 510 -4.29 -29.53 7.72
N GLY A 511 -5.26 -29.47 6.81
CA GLY A 511 -6.69 -29.39 7.16
C GLY A 511 -7.20 -27.97 7.37
N CYS A 512 -6.44 -26.94 6.99
CA CYS A 512 -6.91 -25.55 6.95
C CYS A 512 -8.17 -25.44 6.08
N ARG A 513 -9.28 -24.98 6.69
CA ARG A 513 -10.59 -24.81 6.01
C ARG A 513 -10.80 -23.39 5.47
N ARG A 514 -9.90 -22.46 5.80
CA ARG A 514 -9.96 -21.06 5.36
C ARG A 514 -9.49 -20.94 3.91
N ASN A 515 -10.10 -20.04 3.15
CA ASN A 515 -9.60 -19.67 1.82
C ASN A 515 -8.31 -18.83 1.96
N VAL A 516 -7.16 -19.44 1.68
CA VAL A 516 -5.83 -18.81 1.76
C VAL A 516 -5.41 -18.11 0.47
N LYS A 517 -6.18 -18.23 -0.62
CA LYS A 517 -5.81 -17.63 -1.92
C LYS A 517 -5.61 -16.10 -1.91
N PRO A 518 -6.39 -15.30 -1.15
CA PRO A 518 -6.13 -13.87 -1.04
C PRO A 518 -4.77 -13.58 -0.41
N GLU A 519 -4.38 -14.35 0.59
CA GLU A 519 -3.10 -14.22 1.26
C GLU A 519 -1.94 -14.67 0.37
N ILE A 520 -2.12 -15.76 -0.39
CA ILE A 520 -1.18 -16.18 -1.44
C ILE A 520 -1.02 -15.09 -2.52
N ALA A 521 -2.07 -14.35 -2.86
CA ALA A 521 -1.97 -13.26 -3.83
C ALA A 521 -1.06 -12.12 -3.34
N GLU A 522 -1.02 -11.86 -2.03
CA GLU A 522 -0.17 -10.81 -1.43
C GLU A 522 1.31 -11.21 -1.32
N VAL A 523 1.64 -12.50 -1.50
CA VAL A 523 3.04 -12.94 -1.51
C VAL A 523 3.76 -12.68 -2.83
N LYS A 524 3.04 -12.29 -3.89
CA LYS A 524 3.62 -12.01 -5.20
C LYS A 524 4.68 -10.91 -5.09
N GLY A 525 5.88 -11.19 -5.62
CA GLY A 525 7.00 -10.24 -5.64
C GLY A 525 7.70 -10.07 -4.28
N LYS A 526 7.29 -10.79 -3.24
CA LYS A 526 8.03 -10.88 -1.97
C LYS A 526 9.25 -11.79 -2.14
N ARG A 527 10.33 -11.50 -1.44
CA ARG A 527 11.59 -12.28 -1.41
C ARG A 527 11.83 -12.98 -0.07
N LEU A 528 11.20 -12.47 0.99
CA LEU A 528 11.16 -13.12 2.30
C LEU A 528 9.72 -13.18 2.80
N LEU A 529 9.25 -14.37 3.18
CA LEU A 529 7.99 -14.55 3.88
C LEU A 529 8.21 -15.07 5.28
N ILE A 530 7.54 -14.46 6.24
CA ILE A 530 7.54 -14.88 7.64
C ILE A 530 6.19 -15.49 8.00
N ALA A 531 6.21 -16.71 8.48
CA ALA A 531 5.12 -17.37 9.19
C ALA A 531 5.42 -17.40 10.67
N ALA A 532 4.58 -16.71 11.45
CA ALA A 532 4.73 -16.56 12.88
C ALA A 532 3.77 -17.48 13.63
N GLU A 533 4.30 -18.15 14.66
CA GLU A 533 3.54 -18.84 15.71
C GLU A 533 2.71 -20.04 15.23
N LEU A 534 3.15 -21.24 15.65
CA LEU A 534 2.38 -22.47 15.50
C LEU A 534 1.77 -22.87 16.83
N GLU A 535 0.51 -23.27 16.79
CA GLU A 535 -0.07 -24.05 17.89
C GLU A 535 0.71 -25.36 18.07
N GLU A 536 0.90 -25.74 19.33
CA GLU A 536 1.54 -27.02 19.65
C GLU A 536 0.76 -28.18 19.03
N GLY A 537 1.47 -29.13 18.43
CA GLY A 537 0.87 -30.29 17.77
C GLY A 537 0.34 -30.04 16.35
N MET A 538 0.43 -28.81 15.82
CA MET A 538 0.06 -28.49 14.43
C MET A 538 0.85 -29.33 13.42
N ARG A 539 0.17 -29.84 12.39
CA ARG A 539 0.78 -30.65 11.32
C ARG A 539 0.96 -29.82 10.06
N LEU A 540 2.14 -29.85 9.45
CA LEU A 540 2.36 -29.16 8.16
C LEU A 540 1.61 -29.84 7.01
N SER A 541 1.04 -29.02 6.13
CA SER A 541 0.51 -29.43 4.84
C SER A 541 1.67 -29.63 3.86
N THR A 542 2.02 -30.89 3.58
CA THR A 542 3.03 -31.23 2.56
C THR A 542 2.72 -30.55 1.22
N ALA A 543 1.45 -30.50 0.82
CA ALA A 543 1.04 -29.91 -0.46
C ALA A 543 1.28 -28.39 -0.48
N THR A 544 0.80 -27.68 0.55
CA THR A 544 0.96 -26.22 0.64
C THR A 544 2.43 -25.81 0.72
N VAL A 545 3.21 -26.51 1.55
CA VAL A 545 4.65 -26.22 1.68
C VAL A 545 5.39 -26.45 0.36
N LYS A 546 5.11 -27.57 -0.33
CA LYS A 546 5.71 -27.82 -1.66
C LYS A 546 5.33 -26.73 -2.65
N GLN A 547 4.07 -26.28 -2.61
CA GLN A 547 3.58 -25.22 -3.50
C GLN A 547 4.25 -23.87 -3.22
N LEU A 548 4.34 -23.43 -1.98
CA LEU A 548 4.91 -22.13 -1.61
C LEU A 548 6.42 -22.04 -1.83
N CYS A 549 7.14 -23.17 -1.67
CA CYS A 549 8.57 -23.23 -1.91
C CYS A 549 8.94 -23.77 -3.31
N SER A 550 7.97 -23.87 -4.22
CA SER A 550 8.19 -24.41 -5.58
C SER A 550 8.86 -23.38 -6.51
N THR A 551 9.42 -23.89 -7.59
CA THR A 551 9.80 -23.12 -8.78
C THR A 551 8.69 -23.06 -9.83
N ASP A 552 7.55 -23.71 -9.59
CA ASP A 552 6.40 -23.75 -10.49
C ASP A 552 5.44 -22.57 -10.26
N PRO A 553 4.70 -22.12 -11.29
CA PRO A 553 3.64 -21.12 -11.11
C PRO A 553 2.56 -21.57 -10.12
N ILE A 554 2.16 -20.66 -9.23
CA ILE A 554 1.07 -20.81 -8.29
C ILE A 554 -0.01 -19.77 -8.54
N LYS A 555 -1.26 -20.14 -8.26
CA LYS A 555 -2.43 -19.30 -8.52
C LYS A 555 -2.80 -18.46 -7.30
N GLY A 556 -2.76 -17.14 -7.47
CA GLY A 556 -3.27 -16.15 -6.52
C GLY A 556 -4.65 -15.65 -6.93
N GLU A 557 -5.45 -15.21 -5.95
CA GLU A 557 -6.78 -14.64 -6.18
C GLU A 557 -7.05 -13.51 -5.18
N LYS A 558 -6.89 -12.25 -5.62
CA LYS A 558 -7.31 -11.09 -4.82
C LYS A 558 -8.84 -11.02 -4.79
N LYS A 559 -9.42 -10.59 -3.67
CA LYS A 559 -10.88 -10.42 -3.56
C LYS A 559 -11.37 -9.45 -4.64
N TYR A 560 -12.42 -9.84 -5.37
CA TYR A 560 -13.07 -9.05 -6.43
C TYR A 560 -12.16 -8.73 -7.64
N LYS A 561 -11.06 -9.47 -7.84
CA LYS A 561 -10.19 -9.35 -9.03
C LYS A 561 -10.04 -10.69 -9.73
N GLU A 562 -9.61 -10.65 -10.99
CA GLU A 562 -9.33 -11.87 -11.75
C GLU A 562 -8.18 -12.67 -11.11
N PRO A 563 -8.29 -14.01 -11.03
CA PRO A 563 -7.17 -14.84 -10.60
C PRO A 563 -5.97 -14.68 -11.53
N PHE A 564 -4.77 -14.77 -10.97
CA PHE A 564 -3.53 -14.69 -11.74
C PHE A 564 -2.52 -15.73 -11.28
N ASP A 565 -1.61 -16.11 -12.17
CA ASP A 565 -0.52 -17.01 -11.87
C ASP A 565 0.78 -16.22 -11.66
N PHE A 566 1.60 -16.66 -10.71
CA PHE A 566 2.95 -16.13 -10.50
C PHE A 566 3.87 -17.24 -9.99
N THR A 567 5.16 -17.14 -10.29
CA THR A 567 6.16 -18.07 -9.73
C THR A 567 6.63 -17.53 -8.38
N PRO A 568 6.73 -18.37 -7.33
CA PRO A 568 7.32 -17.95 -6.06
C PRO A 568 8.73 -17.38 -6.25
N SER A 569 8.99 -16.25 -5.60
CA SER A 569 10.29 -15.58 -5.57
C SER A 569 10.85 -15.45 -4.15
N HIS A 570 10.17 -16.04 -3.16
CA HIS A 570 10.49 -15.88 -1.74
C HIS A 570 11.17 -17.09 -1.12
N THR A 571 11.95 -16.82 -0.07
CA THR A 571 12.31 -17.79 0.96
C THR A 571 11.28 -17.75 2.09
N LEU A 572 10.72 -18.91 2.46
CA LEU A 572 9.75 -19.01 3.56
C LEU A 572 10.46 -19.32 4.88
N VAL A 573 10.17 -18.51 5.90
CA VAL A 573 10.67 -18.67 7.26
C VAL A 573 9.50 -18.91 8.19
N LEU A 574 9.58 -19.97 8.98
CA LEU A 574 8.69 -20.33 10.05
C LEU A 574 9.46 -20.23 11.37
N TYR A 575 9.17 -19.24 12.22
CA TYR A 575 9.68 -19.29 13.58
C TYR A 575 8.66 -19.91 14.52
N THR A 576 9.11 -20.85 15.34
CA THR A 576 8.25 -21.60 16.25
C THR A 576 8.99 -21.99 17.52
N ASN A 577 8.23 -22.12 18.61
CA ASN A 577 8.72 -22.73 19.85
C ASN A 577 8.53 -24.25 19.85
N HIS A 578 7.57 -24.75 19.08
CA HIS A 578 7.28 -26.18 18.94
C HIS A 578 7.42 -26.60 17.48
N LEU A 579 8.25 -27.59 17.19
CA LEU A 579 8.40 -28.10 15.83
C LEU A 579 7.07 -28.71 15.37
N PRO A 580 6.58 -28.41 14.15
CA PRO A 580 5.31 -28.96 13.70
C PRO A 580 5.42 -30.47 13.46
N LYS A 581 4.29 -31.18 13.44
CA LYS A 581 4.28 -32.61 13.09
C LYS A 581 4.48 -32.76 11.58
N VAL A 582 5.43 -33.62 11.19
CA VAL A 582 5.74 -33.97 9.80
C VAL A 582 5.74 -35.49 9.65
N GLY A 583 5.29 -36.01 8.51
CA GLY A 583 5.36 -37.45 8.25
C GLY A 583 6.81 -37.93 8.12
N ALA A 584 7.28 -38.80 9.01
CA ALA A 584 8.67 -39.33 8.99
C ALA A 584 9.12 -39.93 7.64
N MET A 585 8.18 -40.47 6.87
CA MET A 585 8.44 -41.12 5.56
C MET A 585 8.34 -40.16 4.36
N ASP A 586 7.93 -38.91 4.55
CA ASP A 586 7.78 -37.95 3.46
C ASP A 586 9.13 -37.35 3.06
N ARG A 587 9.93 -38.08 2.27
CA ARG A 587 11.22 -37.58 1.79
C ARG A 587 11.12 -36.23 1.07
N GLY A 588 9.96 -35.95 0.46
CA GLY A 588 9.72 -34.74 -0.30
C GLY A 588 9.64 -33.48 0.58
N ILE A 589 9.09 -33.58 1.80
CA ILE A 589 9.11 -32.46 2.75
C ILE A 589 10.46 -32.37 3.44
N TRP A 590 11.04 -33.49 3.92
CA TRP A 590 12.31 -33.49 4.67
C TRP A 590 13.48 -32.86 3.91
N ARG A 591 13.56 -33.04 2.59
CA ARG A 591 14.61 -32.39 1.78
C ARG A 591 14.49 -30.86 1.71
N ARG A 592 13.29 -30.32 1.95
CA ARG A 592 12.98 -28.88 1.93
C ARG A 592 13.07 -28.22 3.31
N LEU A 593 13.25 -28.98 4.38
CA LEU A 593 13.33 -28.40 5.73
C LEU A 593 14.78 -28.04 6.07
N ILE A 594 14.97 -26.80 6.52
CA ILE A 594 16.21 -26.32 7.15
C ILE A 594 15.85 -25.90 8.56
N VAL A 595 16.37 -26.59 9.58
CA VAL A 595 16.09 -26.26 10.99
C VAL A 595 17.27 -25.48 11.56
N ILE A 596 17.06 -24.20 11.86
CA ILE A 596 18.08 -23.34 12.47
C ILE A 596 17.82 -23.28 13.97
N PRO A 597 18.70 -23.86 14.81
CA PRO A 597 18.54 -23.84 16.26
C PRO A 597 18.95 -22.49 16.85
N PHE A 598 18.10 -21.94 17.72
CA PHE A 598 18.38 -20.75 18.52
C PHE A 598 18.42 -21.15 20.00
N ASN A 599 19.60 -21.60 20.41
CA ASN A 599 19.87 -22.19 21.73
C ASN A 599 20.25 -21.17 22.80
N ALA A 600 20.46 -19.90 22.43
CA ALA A 600 20.79 -18.85 23.38
C ALA A 600 19.65 -18.65 24.40
N VAL A 601 20.01 -18.45 25.66
CA VAL A 601 19.05 -18.07 26.71
C VAL A 601 19.35 -16.63 27.10
N ILE A 602 18.49 -15.70 26.70
CA ILE A 602 18.67 -14.28 26.96
C ILE A 602 17.82 -13.94 28.20
N SER A 603 18.49 -13.67 29.31
CA SER A 603 17.86 -13.30 30.59
C SER A 603 18.61 -12.16 31.26
N GLY A 604 17.93 -11.12 31.74
CA GLY A 604 18.55 -10.07 32.56
C GLY A 604 17.72 -8.78 32.68
N ALA A 605 17.98 -7.99 33.72
CA ALA A 605 17.30 -6.73 34.01
C ALA A 605 17.78 -5.52 33.16
N GLY A 606 18.77 -5.74 32.29
CA GLY A 606 19.34 -4.73 31.38
C GLY A 606 18.72 -4.71 29.98
N ASP A 607 17.62 -5.41 29.76
CA ASP A 607 17.00 -5.54 28.44
C ASP A 607 16.51 -4.18 27.91
N ILE A 608 17.06 -3.78 26.76
CA ILE A 608 16.53 -2.67 25.98
C ILE A 608 15.12 -3.05 25.53
N LYS A 609 14.11 -2.31 26.01
CA LYS A 609 12.73 -2.46 25.57
C LYS A 609 12.67 -2.28 24.05
N ASN A 610 12.03 -3.22 23.35
CA ASN A 610 11.96 -3.28 21.89
C ASN A 610 13.36 -3.30 21.22
N TYR A 611 14.18 -4.29 21.57
CA TYR A 611 15.51 -4.45 20.98
C TYR A 611 15.49 -4.58 19.45
N ALA A 612 14.42 -5.11 18.85
CA ALA A 612 14.26 -5.12 17.39
C ALA A 612 14.27 -3.69 16.81
N GLY A 613 13.51 -2.76 17.40
CA GLY A 613 13.54 -1.36 17.02
C GLY A 613 14.91 -0.69 17.24
N HIS A 614 15.64 -1.10 18.28
CA HIS A 614 17.01 -0.66 18.52
C HIS A 614 17.96 -1.10 17.38
N LEU A 615 17.93 -2.39 17.00
CA LEU A 615 18.73 -2.90 15.89
C LEU A 615 18.36 -2.24 14.56
N GLN A 616 17.07 -2.06 14.27
CA GLN A 616 16.61 -1.37 13.05
C GLN A 616 17.20 0.05 12.95
N LYS A 617 17.14 0.81 14.05
CA LYS A 617 17.63 2.19 14.09
C LYS A 617 19.16 2.29 14.04
N HIS A 618 19.88 1.39 14.71
CA HIS A 618 21.31 1.55 14.97
C HIS A 618 22.20 0.61 14.16
N ALA A 619 21.66 -0.51 13.65
CA ALA A 619 22.39 -1.53 12.89
C ALA A 619 21.70 -1.92 11.56
N GLY A 620 20.54 -1.33 11.24
CA GLY A 620 19.76 -1.67 10.06
C GLY A 620 20.52 -1.55 8.73
N GLN A 621 21.36 -0.53 8.57
CA GLN A 621 22.20 -0.35 7.38
C GLN A 621 23.22 -1.49 7.23
N TYR A 622 23.87 -1.89 8.32
CA TYR A 622 24.82 -2.99 8.28
C TYR A 622 24.13 -4.36 8.15
N ALA A 623 22.96 -4.55 8.75
CA ALA A 623 22.16 -5.75 8.53
C ALA A 623 21.81 -5.93 7.03
N LEU A 624 21.44 -4.85 6.34
CA LEU A 624 21.19 -4.89 4.89
C LEU A 624 22.47 -5.20 4.08
N ARG A 625 23.59 -4.57 4.43
CA ARG A 625 24.90 -4.91 3.84
C ARG A 625 25.26 -6.38 4.04
N TRP A 626 25.07 -6.89 5.26
CA TRP A 626 25.34 -8.28 5.63
C TRP A 626 24.46 -9.27 4.83
N ILE A 627 23.20 -8.90 4.54
CA ILE A 627 22.31 -9.68 3.65
C ILE A 627 22.86 -9.71 2.21
N ILE A 628 23.27 -8.56 1.66
CA ILE A 628 23.84 -8.46 0.30
C ILE A 628 25.10 -9.32 0.19
N GLU A 629 26.02 -9.22 1.15
CA GLU A 629 27.22 -10.06 1.22
C GLU A 629 26.87 -11.56 1.34
N GLY A 630 25.77 -11.88 2.03
CA GLY A 630 25.20 -13.24 2.07
C GLY A 630 24.73 -13.74 0.72
N ALA A 631 24.06 -12.89 -0.06
CA ALA A 631 23.61 -13.22 -1.40
C ALA A 631 24.80 -13.48 -2.33
N GLN A 632 25.85 -12.64 -2.28
CA GLN A 632 27.08 -12.84 -3.03
C GLN A 632 27.74 -14.20 -2.72
N LYS A 633 27.83 -14.55 -1.43
CA LYS A 633 28.38 -15.84 -0.99
C LYS A 633 27.53 -17.01 -1.49
N ALA A 634 26.20 -16.93 -1.39
CA ALA A 634 25.30 -17.96 -1.88
C ALA A 634 25.41 -18.15 -3.40
N ILE A 635 25.50 -17.05 -4.17
CA ILE A 635 25.69 -17.07 -5.63
C ILE A 635 27.04 -17.70 -5.99
N ALA A 636 28.12 -17.33 -5.29
CA ALA A 636 29.45 -17.88 -5.52
C ALA A 636 29.52 -19.40 -5.28
N GLU A 637 28.71 -19.91 -4.35
CA GLU A 637 28.56 -21.35 -4.08
C GLU A 637 27.52 -22.03 -5.01
N ASN A 638 27.03 -21.35 -6.06
CA ASN A 638 25.95 -21.82 -6.93
C ASN A 638 24.72 -22.31 -6.15
N TYR A 639 24.40 -21.64 -5.05
CA TYR A 639 23.27 -21.96 -4.16
C TYR A 639 23.35 -23.33 -3.47
N HIS A 640 24.50 -24.01 -3.53
CA HIS A 640 24.75 -25.30 -2.86
C HIS A 640 25.32 -25.08 -1.46
N LEU A 641 24.45 -24.75 -0.50
CA LEU A 641 24.86 -24.41 0.86
C LEU A 641 25.13 -25.67 1.69
N LYS A 642 26.39 -25.90 2.07
CA LYS A 642 26.74 -26.93 3.05
C LYS A 642 26.17 -26.58 4.43
N ARG A 643 25.42 -27.52 5.02
CA ARG A 643 24.80 -27.35 6.33
C ARG A 643 25.87 -27.48 7.45
N PRO A 644 25.87 -26.61 8.46
CA PRO A 644 26.65 -26.80 9.67
C PRO A 644 26.14 -28.02 10.45
N LYS A 645 27.03 -28.62 11.25
CA LYS A 645 26.71 -29.82 12.03
C LYS A 645 25.49 -29.61 12.94
N CYS A 646 25.38 -28.45 13.60
CA CYS A 646 24.24 -28.14 14.49
C CYS A 646 22.88 -28.12 13.75
N VAL A 647 22.86 -27.74 12.47
CA VAL A 647 21.66 -27.77 11.63
C VAL A 647 21.33 -29.20 11.20
N GLU A 648 22.34 -30.00 10.83
CA GLU A 648 22.15 -31.42 10.50
C GLU A 648 21.62 -32.21 11.70
N ASP A 649 22.24 -32.02 12.87
CA ASP A 649 21.85 -32.66 14.13
C ASP A 649 20.41 -32.27 14.51
N ALA A 650 20.04 -30.99 14.37
CA ALA A 650 18.67 -30.51 14.63
C ALA A 650 17.63 -31.17 13.70
N ILE A 651 17.93 -31.32 12.40
CA ILE A 651 17.06 -32.01 11.44
C ILE A 651 16.94 -33.50 11.79
N ASN A 652 18.05 -34.16 12.11
CA ASN A 652 18.06 -35.58 12.45
C ASN A 652 17.26 -35.86 13.71
N ARG A 653 17.42 -35.02 14.75
CA ARG A 653 16.62 -35.09 15.97
C ARG A 653 15.13 -34.90 15.67
N TYR A 654 14.78 -33.83 14.94
CA TYR A 654 13.39 -33.57 14.57
C TYR A 654 12.76 -34.72 13.79
N ARG A 655 13.52 -35.37 12.90
CA ARG A 655 13.07 -36.54 12.14
C ARG A 655 12.86 -37.76 13.02
N SER A 656 13.76 -38.00 13.97
CA SER A 656 13.62 -39.07 14.97
C SER A 656 12.39 -38.85 15.84
N ASP A 657 12.20 -37.63 16.34
CA ASP A 657 11.07 -37.26 17.19
C ASP A 657 9.73 -37.40 16.42
N SER A 658 9.75 -37.20 15.09
CA SER A 658 8.57 -37.35 14.22
C SER A 658 8.25 -38.79 13.82
N ASP A 659 9.07 -39.76 14.22
CA ASP A 659 8.95 -41.18 13.84
C ASP A 659 7.91 -41.95 14.68
N TRP A 660 6.64 -41.59 14.46
CA TRP A 660 5.48 -42.19 15.15
C TRP A 660 5.43 -43.72 15.10
N LEU A 661 5.97 -44.34 14.03
CA LEU A 661 5.95 -45.80 13.90
C LEU A 661 7.10 -46.44 14.67
N ALA A 662 8.27 -45.80 14.75
CA ALA A 662 9.36 -46.29 15.58
C ALA A 662 8.94 -46.30 17.04
N HIS A 663 8.40 -45.17 17.52
CA HIS A 663 7.95 -45.05 18.91
C HIS A 663 6.90 -46.10 19.27
N PHE A 664 5.89 -46.32 18.41
CA PHE A 664 4.91 -47.39 18.62
C PHE A 664 5.54 -48.81 18.62
N LEU A 665 6.48 -49.08 17.70
CA LEU A 665 7.14 -50.38 17.62
C LEU A 665 8.07 -50.63 18.81
N GLU A 666 8.75 -49.59 19.32
CA GLU A 666 9.67 -49.69 20.46
C GLU A 666 8.93 -49.80 21.79
N GLU A 667 7.83 -49.05 21.97
CA GLU A 667 7.11 -49.01 23.25
C GLU A 667 6.04 -50.10 23.39
N CYS A 668 5.44 -50.56 22.29
CA CYS A 668 4.27 -51.44 22.34
C CYS A 668 4.48 -52.79 21.65
N CYS A 669 5.66 -53.03 21.06
CA CYS A 669 5.88 -54.22 20.24
C CYS A 669 7.23 -54.89 20.50
N GLU A 670 7.30 -56.18 20.15
CA GLU A 670 8.54 -56.93 20.10
C GLU A 670 8.80 -57.40 18.66
N ILE A 671 9.96 -57.04 18.12
CA ILE A 671 10.38 -57.37 16.77
C ILE A 671 11.15 -58.70 16.78
N GLY A 672 10.75 -59.65 15.93
CA GLY A 672 11.37 -60.97 15.84
C GLY A 672 10.90 -61.72 14.60
N ALA A 673 11.79 -62.48 13.95
CA ALA A 673 11.49 -63.14 12.68
C ALA A 673 10.29 -64.11 12.77
N ASP A 674 10.09 -64.74 13.92
CA ASP A 674 9.00 -65.70 14.18
C ASP A 674 7.73 -65.03 14.74
N HIS A 675 7.79 -63.74 15.07
CA HIS A 675 6.67 -63.00 15.64
C HIS A 675 5.62 -62.68 14.58
N HIS A 676 4.36 -62.74 14.99
CA HIS A 676 3.24 -62.35 14.15
C HIS A 676 2.07 -61.86 15.01
N GLU A 677 1.39 -60.82 14.53
CA GLU A 677 0.23 -60.24 15.21
C GLU A 677 -0.98 -60.20 14.30
N LYS A 678 -2.19 -60.38 14.86
CA LYS A 678 -3.42 -60.18 14.09
C LYS A 678 -3.51 -58.73 13.65
N SER A 679 -3.60 -58.50 12.34
CA SER A 679 -3.65 -57.16 11.72
C SER A 679 -4.68 -56.25 12.41
N GLY A 680 -5.91 -56.72 12.61
CA GLY A 680 -6.95 -55.93 13.29
C GLY A 680 -6.58 -55.52 14.71
N ALA A 681 -6.00 -56.43 15.49
CA ALA A 681 -5.55 -56.16 16.86
C ALA A 681 -4.38 -55.16 16.86
N PHE A 682 -3.43 -55.33 15.95
CA PHE A 682 -2.26 -54.47 15.82
C PHE A 682 -2.63 -53.01 15.53
N TYR A 683 -3.56 -52.78 14.59
CA TYR A 683 -4.02 -51.42 14.31
C TYR A 683 -4.87 -50.83 15.47
N SER A 684 -5.65 -51.65 16.16
CA SER A 684 -6.38 -51.20 17.36
C SER A 684 -5.43 -50.77 18.49
N ALA A 685 -4.37 -51.54 18.74
CA ALA A 685 -3.32 -51.18 19.70
C ALA A 685 -2.61 -49.88 19.31
N TYR A 686 -2.27 -49.70 18.02
CA TYR A 686 -1.73 -48.44 17.52
C TYR A 686 -2.66 -47.24 17.76
N ARG A 687 -3.97 -47.41 17.52
CA ARG A 687 -4.96 -46.36 17.79
C ARG A 687 -5.05 -46.03 19.27
N ALA A 688 -4.98 -47.04 20.14
CA ALA A 688 -5.00 -46.86 21.59
C ALA A 688 -3.73 -46.14 22.07
N TYR A 689 -2.55 -46.53 21.56
CA TYR A 689 -1.28 -45.85 21.80
C TYR A 689 -1.36 -44.36 21.44
N CYS A 690 -1.81 -44.04 20.23
CA CYS A 690 -1.99 -42.65 19.79
C CYS A 690 -2.96 -41.86 20.69
N ALA A 691 -4.05 -42.50 21.13
CA ALA A 691 -5.00 -41.85 22.03
C ALA A 691 -4.38 -41.55 23.41
N ARG A 692 -3.49 -42.43 23.90
CA ARG A 692 -2.76 -42.26 25.17
C ARG A 692 -1.67 -41.20 25.09
N THR A 693 -0.93 -41.12 23.97
CA THR A 693 0.19 -40.18 23.80
C THR A 693 -0.23 -38.84 23.20
N GLY A 694 -1.51 -38.64 22.87
CA GLY A 694 -2.00 -37.44 22.19
C GLY A 694 -1.55 -37.32 20.74
N ASP A 695 -1.18 -38.44 20.12
CA ASP A 695 -0.70 -38.49 18.75
C ASP A 695 -1.81 -38.63 17.71
N PHE A 696 -1.51 -38.18 16.49
CA PHE A 696 -2.47 -38.27 15.40
C PHE A 696 -2.61 -39.73 14.93
N ILE A 697 -3.84 -40.25 14.99
CA ILE A 697 -4.19 -41.56 14.45
C ILE A 697 -4.15 -41.53 12.92
N ARG A 698 -3.17 -42.23 12.32
CA ARG A 698 -3.12 -42.45 10.87
C ARG A 698 -4.25 -43.35 10.40
N SER A 699 -4.66 -43.22 9.14
CA SER A 699 -5.66 -44.12 8.55
C SER A 699 -5.13 -45.55 8.50
N THR A 700 -6.04 -46.53 8.44
CA THR A 700 -5.69 -47.95 8.31
C THR A 700 -4.74 -48.19 7.13
N THR A 701 -5.00 -47.52 6.00
CA THR A 701 -4.17 -47.63 4.79
C THR A 701 -2.77 -47.07 5.01
N ASP A 702 -2.66 -45.86 5.57
CA ASP A 702 -1.36 -45.22 5.82
C ASP A 702 -0.52 -46.01 6.82
N PHE A 703 -1.14 -46.56 7.85
CA PHE A 703 -0.47 -47.38 8.86
C PHE A 703 0.19 -48.63 8.26
N TYR A 704 -0.55 -49.41 7.47
CA TYR A 704 0.01 -50.61 6.85
C TYR A 704 1.04 -50.30 5.75
N ASN A 705 0.82 -49.23 4.98
CA ASN A 705 1.83 -48.80 4.01
C ASN A 705 3.16 -48.43 4.69
N ALA A 706 3.11 -47.76 5.85
CA ALA A 706 4.30 -47.42 6.61
C ALA A 706 5.00 -48.67 7.17
N LEU A 707 4.24 -49.66 7.66
CA LEU A 707 4.79 -50.95 8.12
C LEU A 707 5.48 -51.73 6.99
N GLU A 708 4.85 -51.80 5.81
CA GLU A 708 5.42 -52.47 4.64
C GLU A 708 6.73 -51.80 4.18
N GLN A 709 6.78 -50.46 4.21
CA GLN A 709 8.02 -49.72 3.92
C GLN A 709 9.15 -49.98 4.93
N ARG A 710 8.82 -50.47 6.14
CA ARG A 710 9.80 -50.92 7.15
C ARG A 710 10.12 -52.41 7.08
N GLY A 711 9.62 -53.11 6.07
CA GLY A 711 9.91 -54.52 5.84
C GLY A 711 8.98 -55.49 6.57
N PHE A 712 7.97 -55.01 7.30
CA PHE A 712 6.93 -55.88 7.88
C PHE A 712 5.92 -56.26 6.80
N LYS A 713 5.60 -57.56 6.67
CA LYS A 713 4.66 -58.02 5.63
C LYS A 713 3.31 -58.35 6.23
N ARG A 714 2.26 -57.95 5.52
CA ARG A 714 0.89 -58.32 5.83
C ARG A 714 0.44 -59.51 5.00
N GLU A 715 0.21 -60.64 5.67
CA GLU A 715 -0.13 -61.91 5.01
C GLU A 715 -1.54 -62.38 5.35
N LYS A 716 -2.22 -63.01 4.40
CA LYS A 716 -3.49 -63.69 4.63
C LYS A 716 -3.23 -65.14 5.01
N ARG A 717 -3.70 -65.54 6.19
CA ARG A 717 -3.69 -66.92 6.68
C ARG A 717 -5.12 -67.44 6.81
N ARG A 718 -5.28 -68.72 7.14
CA ARG A 718 -6.60 -69.38 7.31
C ARG A 718 -7.48 -68.66 8.34
N ASP A 719 -6.86 -68.14 9.41
CA ASP A 719 -7.55 -67.57 10.57
C ASP A 719 -7.55 -66.03 10.62
N GLY A 720 -7.20 -65.38 9.51
CA GLY A 720 -7.22 -63.91 9.38
C GLY A 720 -6.03 -63.33 8.64
N ARG A 721 -5.88 -61.99 8.71
CA ARG A 721 -4.69 -61.28 8.21
C ARG A 721 -3.74 -61.01 9.36
N PHE A 722 -2.45 -61.27 9.16
CA PHE A 722 -1.41 -61.11 10.16
C PHE A 722 -0.31 -60.18 9.65
N VAL A 723 0.31 -59.44 10.55
CA VAL A 723 1.58 -58.74 10.30
C VAL A 723 2.70 -59.65 10.80
N THR A 724 3.71 -59.88 9.98
CA THR A 724 4.85 -60.77 10.28
C THR A 724 6.08 -59.97 10.68
N GLY A 725 6.93 -60.54 11.54
CA GLY A 725 8.14 -59.91 12.05
C GLY A 725 7.94 -59.12 13.34
N VAL A 726 6.71 -59.06 13.87
CA VAL A 726 6.34 -58.24 15.04
C VAL A 726 5.16 -58.87 15.80
N ARG A 727 5.16 -58.72 17.13
CA ARG A 727 4.02 -58.98 18.02
C ARG A 727 3.83 -57.82 18.98
N LEU A 728 2.62 -57.66 19.56
CA LEU A 728 2.44 -56.72 20.67
C LEU A 728 3.21 -57.22 21.90
N ALA A 729 3.82 -56.30 22.65
CA ALA A 729 4.45 -56.62 23.93
C ALA A 729 3.36 -57.07 24.92
N GLU A 730 3.66 -58.07 25.75
CA GLU A 730 2.76 -58.48 26.83
C GLU A 730 2.70 -57.33 27.87
N GLU A 731 1.50 -56.88 28.23
CA GLU A 731 1.35 -55.93 29.34
C GLU A 731 1.77 -56.65 30.63
N ASP A 732 2.87 -56.23 31.25
CA ASP A 732 3.14 -56.58 32.65
C ASP A 732 1.99 -56.02 33.48
N ASP A 733 1.13 -56.90 34.01
CA ASP A 733 0.10 -56.57 35.00
C ASP A 733 0.77 -55.88 36.22
N VAL A 734 0.63 -54.55 36.31
CA VAL A 734 0.94 -53.76 37.52
C VAL A 734 -0.32 -53.09 38.05
#